data_AF-A0A956N5N1-F1
#
_entry.id   AF-A0A956N5N1-F1
#
_cell.length_a   1.000
_cell.length_b   1.000
_cell.length_c   1.000
_cell.angle_alpha   90.00
_cell.angle_beta   90.00
_cell.angle_gamma   90.00
#
_symmetry.space_group_name_H-M   'P 1'
#
loop_
_entity.id
_entity.type
_entity.pdbx_description
1 polymer ?
#
loop_
_entity_poly.entity_id
_entity_poly.type
_entity_poly.pdbx_seq_one_letter_code
_entity_poly.pdbx_strand_id
1 'polypeptide(L)'
;MKPVRPILSTPPAEATTPPRDPAPERPVLLGGGDWTTLLLPGGGGRSTWRDYAITAWNGNPHRAATQGLRVAVHPGGDPEIAPDATERLRAVPGGALLAGGGPVAWEQRIWIVPGEDAEIRRVIVRNTGDEPIDLSVASFAEIALAKEPEWISHPAFAKLFLQTEWAAGPEALIVTRRPRSAGDRHPAVVHALLDATPDGYETDRRALLGRRLAHAAGPPTAPGRIGNVLDPALALGVRCRLAPGQARTLTFAWMIGETREAALATLARLRGSAPGPESAAESERDRRARLSLADVDAERGLALAARLLAERESAPRTITTALAAAAAPLIALIGLRPDRPFVLVRGGDPSGRRDPVFRHWKELGVPVDVVFLHEEIPSSLRGLGLCAISPSGLSPAARDGLESMAALVMDEALPEVHASEPTRRARPRTIETARTGTATPNGSVLASAESLVRFNGWGGFSPDGEEYVIRLPRARDGSLPLPPLPWCNVIAHEDFGMLVTETGASCTWSGNSREYRLTPWSNDTVSDPIDDALWLRDEASGAVWSPTPGPVPGGDGYEVRHGFGRTRFLGAAEDLQTETTMFVHATQRVRFARVRVTNSGPTARRLSIGNAVRLVLGTGAVGTSRFLSNEVAGTRVLAHNPLDVSPRRTTFAAAIGADRCDASGDLAAFLGDSPDLPLAVVRGGAVPPRRGLGAGAGAVLRAAVVVAPGETRTVTFLLGDADDAAGAHALADRFADTGDVDAAEHEAVTAWRERLGRIRVHTPSEELNLLLNGWLAYQTLSCRLYGRT
;
A
#
# COMPACT_ATOMS: atom_id res chain seq x y z
N MET A 1 13.98 -64.70 47.84
CA MET A 1 13.50 -63.32 47.60
C MET A 1 14.62 -62.52 46.95
N LYS A 2 14.51 -62.21 45.66
CA LYS A 2 15.46 -61.39 44.90
C LYS A 2 14.70 -60.15 44.41
N PRO A 3 15.22 -58.93 44.57
CA PRO A 3 14.47 -57.72 44.30
C PRO A 3 14.44 -57.36 42.81
N VAL A 4 13.33 -56.72 42.46
CA VAL A 4 12.84 -56.22 41.18
C VAL A 4 13.75 -55.13 40.62
N ARG A 5 14.04 -55.16 39.31
CA ARG A 5 14.59 -54.03 38.53
C ARG A 5 13.44 -53.23 37.91
N PRO A 6 13.48 -51.88 37.91
CA PRO A 6 12.51 -51.06 37.21
C PRO A 6 12.84 -50.98 35.70
N ILE A 7 11.80 -51.15 34.88
CA ILE A 7 11.77 -50.80 33.45
C ILE A 7 11.06 -49.46 33.37
N LEU A 8 11.68 -48.45 32.76
CA LEU A 8 11.05 -47.33 32.03
C LEU A 8 12.18 -46.51 31.37
N SER A 9 12.47 -46.79 30.10
CA SER A 9 13.27 -45.93 29.23
C SER A 9 12.32 -45.11 28.35
N THR A 10 12.30 -43.79 28.56
CA THR A 10 11.72 -42.79 27.65
C THR A 10 12.38 -42.87 26.26
N PRO A 11 11.61 -42.82 25.16
CA PRO A 11 12.18 -42.74 23.83
C PRO A 11 12.77 -41.34 23.57
N PRO A 12 13.86 -41.22 22.79
CA PRO A 12 14.46 -39.93 22.48
C PRO A 12 13.55 -39.11 21.55
N ALA A 13 13.51 -37.80 21.79
CA ALA A 13 12.88 -36.84 20.91
C ALA A 13 13.50 -36.90 19.51
N GLU A 14 12.70 -37.23 18.50
CA GLU A 14 13.12 -37.11 17.10
C GLU A 14 13.40 -35.65 16.79
N ALA A 15 14.69 -35.34 16.58
CA ALA A 15 15.12 -34.10 15.98
C ALA A 15 14.64 -34.08 14.52
N THR A 16 13.50 -33.42 14.26
CA THR A 16 13.04 -33.15 12.91
C THR A 16 14.02 -32.17 12.24
N THR A 17 14.93 -32.71 11.45
CA THR A 17 15.78 -31.95 10.54
C THR A 17 14.89 -31.10 9.62
N PRO A 18 15.11 -29.77 9.49
CA PRO A 18 14.27 -28.95 8.63
C PRO A 18 14.46 -29.38 7.16
N PRO A 19 13.37 -29.44 6.36
CA PRO A 19 13.46 -29.79 4.94
C PRO A 19 14.39 -28.83 4.20
N ARG A 20 15.26 -29.40 3.36
CA ARG A 20 16.38 -28.74 2.67
C ARG A 20 15.99 -27.94 1.40
N ASP A 21 14.71 -27.73 1.13
CA ASP A 21 14.24 -26.91 0.01
C ASP A 21 13.24 -25.83 0.48
N PRO A 22 13.38 -24.56 0.08
CA PRO A 22 12.49 -23.50 0.53
C PRO A 22 11.17 -23.58 -0.24
N ALA A 23 10.09 -23.98 0.45
CA ALA A 23 8.74 -23.70 -0.03
C ALA A 23 8.59 -22.18 -0.24
N PRO A 24 7.93 -21.73 -1.33
CA PRO A 24 7.72 -20.31 -1.59
C PRO A 24 6.89 -19.69 -0.47
N GLU A 25 7.18 -18.45 -0.11
CA GLU A 25 6.39 -17.65 0.82
C GLU A 25 4.97 -17.48 0.26
N ARG A 26 3.95 -17.80 1.07
CA ARG A 26 2.54 -17.82 0.65
C ARG A 26 1.69 -17.01 1.62
N PRO A 27 0.67 -16.27 1.13
CA PRO A 27 -0.32 -15.67 2.01
C PRO A 27 -1.10 -16.77 2.76
N VAL A 28 -1.52 -16.47 3.98
CA VAL A 28 -2.29 -17.38 4.84
C VAL A 28 -3.61 -16.72 5.20
N LEU A 29 -4.71 -17.46 5.05
CA LEU A 29 -6.04 -17.00 5.43
C LEU A 29 -6.50 -17.77 6.67
N LEU A 30 -6.86 -17.02 7.71
CA LEU A 30 -7.40 -17.54 8.95
C LEU A 30 -8.86 -17.08 9.07
N GLY A 31 -9.73 -17.93 9.59
CA GLY A 31 -11.11 -17.55 9.87
C GLY A 31 -11.73 -18.37 11.01
N GLY A 32 -12.68 -17.77 11.69
CA GLY A 32 -13.42 -18.38 12.79
C GLY A 32 -14.52 -17.45 13.30
N GLY A 33 -15.73 -17.97 13.49
CA GLY A 33 -16.90 -17.14 13.77
C GLY A 33 -17.15 -16.18 12.63
N ASP A 34 -17.33 -14.90 12.94
CA ASP A 34 -17.53 -13.83 11.95
C ASP A 34 -16.21 -13.13 11.57
N TRP A 35 -15.07 -13.56 12.12
CA TRP A 35 -13.75 -12.96 11.93
C TRP A 35 -12.95 -13.64 10.81
N THR A 36 -12.27 -12.83 9.99
CA THR A 36 -11.32 -13.29 8.97
C THR A 36 -10.04 -12.46 9.01
N THR A 37 -8.89 -13.12 8.93
CA THR A 37 -7.58 -12.46 8.80
C THR A 37 -6.80 -13.02 7.62
N LEU A 38 -6.40 -12.13 6.72
CA LEU A 38 -5.43 -12.42 5.67
C LEU A 38 -4.05 -11.96 6.13
N LEU A 39 -3.08 -12.87 6.15
CA LEU A 39 -1.67 -12.61 6.41
C LEU A 39 -0.88 -12.74 5.11
N LEU A 40 0.00 -11.78 4.85
CA LEU A 40 0.95 -11.79 3.75
C LEU A 40 2.34 -12.23 4.22
N PRO A 41 3.26 -12.64 3.32
CA PRO A 41 4.59 -13.14 3.67
C PRO A 41 5.33 -12.42 4.80
N GLY A 42 5.30 -11.08 4.84
CA GLY A 42 5.93 -10.26 5.88
C GLY A 42 5.10 -10.00 7.14
N GLY A 43 4.08 -10.81 7.42
CA GLY A 43 3.24 -10.76 8.64
C GLY A 43 2.19 -9.66 8.71
N GLY A 44 2.18 -8.73 7.75
CA GLY A 44 1.13 -7.73 7.57
C GLY A 44 -0.08 -8.32 6.84
N GLY A 45 -1.12 -7.51 6.65
CA GLY A 45 -2.31 -7.93 5.92
C GLY A 45 -3.56 -7.17 6.35
N ARG A 46 -4.68 -7.88 6.52
CA ARG A 46 -5.95 -7.26 6.92
C ARG A 46 -6.81 -8.19 7.77
N SER A 47 -7.59 -7.59 8.66
CA SER A 47 -8.60 -8.28 9.48
C SER A 47 -9.98 -7.66 9.25
N THR A 48 -10.99 -8.51 9.10
CA THR A 48 -12.39 -8.15 8.88
C THR A 48 -13.30 -8.91 9.84
N TRP A 49 -14.43 -8.31 10.19
CA TRP A 49 -15.50 -8.96 10.94
C TRP A 49 -16.83 -8.67 10.26
N ARG A 50 -17.53 -9.71 9.78
CA ARG A 50 -18.69 -9.56 8.90
C ARG A 50 -18.38 -8.65 7.70
N ASP A 51 -19.11 -7.54 7.54
CA ASP A 51 -18.91 -6.52 6.51
C ASP A 51 -18.02 -5.34 6.96
N TYR A 52 -17.46 -5.39 8.18
CA TYR A 52 -16.57 -4.38 8.73
C TYR A 52 -15.10 -4.70 8.44
N ALA A 53 -14.37 -3.69 7.95
CA ALA A 53 -12.92 -3.66 8.06
C ALA A 53 -12.54 -3.28 9.49
N ILE A 54 -11.77 -4.13 10.16
CA ILE A 54 -11.23 -3.86 11.50
C ILE A 54 -9.99 -2.99 11.35
N THR A 55 -9.06 -3.46 10.51
CA THR A 55 -7.79 -2.78 10.22
C THR A 55 -7.86 -2.05 8.89
N ALA A 56 -7.08 -0.98 8.77
CA ALA A 56 -6.86 -0.30 7.51
C ALA A 56 -6.27 -1.24 6.43
N TRP A 57 -6.79 -1.10 5.22
CA TRP A 57 -6.30 -1.79 4.02
C TRP A 57 -6.52 -0.88 2.80
N ASN A 58 -5.47 -0.62 2.02
CA ASN A 58 -5.56 0.24 0.83
C ASN A 58 -5.49 -0.53 -0.49
N GLY A 59 -5.42 -1.86 -0.43
CA GLY A 59 -5.34 -2.71 -1.62
C GLY A 59 -4.00 -2.72 -2.33
N ASN A 60 -2.97 -2.09 -1.78
CA ASN A 60 -1.61 -2.12 -2.35
C ASN A 60 -0.79 -3.24 -1.68
N PRO A 61 -0.58 -4.40 -2.34
CA PRO A 61 0.18 -5.50 -1.75
C PRO A 61 1.65 -5.15 -1.49
N HIS A 62 2.24 -4.19 -2.21
CA HIS A 62 3.62 -3.74 -1.98
C HIS A 62 3.76 -2.93 -0.69
N ARG A 63 2.66 -2.39 -0.15
CA ARG A 63 2.63 -1.67 1.14
C ARG A 63 1.98 -2.49 2.25
N ALA A 64 1.59 -3.73 1.97
CA ALA A 64 0.86 -4.55 2.93
C ALA A 64 1.73 -5.04 4.10
N ALA A 65 3.06 -5.00 3.97
CA ALA A 65 3.99 -5.23 5.07
C ALA A 65 3.83 -4.22 6.24
N THR A 66 3.15 -3.08 6.02
CA THR A 66 2.90 -2.06 7.04
C THR A 66 1.43 -2.02 7.51
N GLN A 67 0.59 -2.95 7.06
CA GLN A 67 -0.86 -2.96 7.34
C GLN A 67 -1.31 -4.17 8.16
N GLY A 68 -2.50 -4.07 8.75
CA GLY A 68 -3.10 -5.13 9.56
C GLY A 68 -2.70 -5.08 11.04
N LEU A 69 -3.04 -6.14 11.77
CA LEU A 69 -2.58 -6.33 13.14
C LEU A 69 -1.11 -6.76 13.11
N ARG A 70 -0.26 -6.14 13.94
CA ARG A 70 1.19 -6.35 13.93
C ARG A 70 1.69 -6.56 15.35
N VAL A 71 2.76 -7.36 15.48
CA VAL A 71 3.60 -7.39 16.68
C VAL A 71 5.06 -7.41 16.21
N ALA A 72 5.87 -6.49 16.70
CA ALA A 72 7.28 -6.34 16.34
C ALA A 72 8.17 -6.51 17.58
N VAL A 73 9.41 -6.96 17.35
CA VAL A 73 10.44 -7.16 18.37
C VAL A 73 11.62 -6.25 18.04
N HIS A 74 11.96 -5.34 18.95
CA HIS A 74 13.02 -4.34 18.77
C HIS A 74 14.18 -4.60 19.77
N PRO A 75 15.30 -5.19 19.34
CA PRO A 75 16.49 -5.31 20.17
C PRO A 75 17.23 -3.96 20.29
N GLY A 76 17.70 -3.62 21.50
CA GLY A 76 18.66 -2.53 21.69
C GLY A 76 18.14 -1.09 21.55
N GLY A 77 16.82 -0.87 21.50
CA GLY A 77 16.24 0.47 21.36
C GLY A 77 16.31 1.07 19.95
N ASP A 78 16.81 0.31 18.98
CA ASP A 78 16.77 0.69 17.58
C ASP A 78 15.37 0.36 17.01
N PRO A 79 14.59 1.34 16.52
CA PRO A 79 13.24 1.11 16.00
C PRO A 79 13.23 0.27 14.71
N GLU A 80 14.38 0.07 14.09
CA GLU A 80 14.52 -0.28 12.68
C GLU A 80 14.63 -1.79 12.41
N ILE A 81 13.77 -2.57 13.05
CA ILE A 81 13.54 -3.97 12.66
C ILE A 81 12.03 -4.18 12.50
N ALA A 82 11.51 -3.71 11.36
CA ALA A 82 10.49 -4.51 10.68
C ALA A 82 11.13 -5.90 10.45
N PRO A 83 10.35 -6.98 10.54
CA PRO A 83 10.95 -8.30 10.60
C PRO A 83 11.93 -8.53 9.45
N ASP A 84 13.15 -8.85 9.83
CA ASP A 84 14.23 -9.13 8.91
C ASP A 84 13.77 -10.18 7.89
N ALA A 85 14.20 -10.05 6.63
CA ALA A 85 13.73 -10.79 5.46
C ALA A 85 14.06 -12.31 5.45
N THR A 86 14.18 -12.91 6.64
CA THR A 86 14.23 -14.36 6.88
C THR A 86 12.91 -14.93 7.43
N GLU A 87 11.88 -14.09 7.60
CA GLU A 87 10.54 -14.53 8.01
C GLU A 87 9.97 -15.58 7.06
N ARG A 88 9.45 -16.66 7.65
CA ARG A 88 8.68 -17.67 6.92
C ARG A 88 7.30 -17.77 7.53
N LEU A 89 6.39 -16.89 7.11
CA LEU A 89 4.97 -17.11 7.33
C LEU A 89 4.61 -18.49 6.77
N ARG A 90 4.03 -19.33 7.63
CA ARG A 90 3.46 -20.62 7.22
C ARG A 90 2.15 -20.89 7.92
N ALA A 91 1.22 -21.53 7.21
CA ALA A 91 0.05 -22.12 7.83
C ALA A 91 0.50 -23.28 8.73
N VAL A 92 -0.14 -23.38 9.90
CA VAL A 92 0.03 -24.49 10.86
C VAL A 92 -1.36 -24.95 11.30
N PRO A 93 -1.51 -26.17 11.84
CA PRO A 93 -2.81 -26.61 12.36
C PRO A 93 -3.40 -25.58 13.35
N GLY A 94 -4.60 -25.07 13.03
CA GLY A 94 -5.31 -24.10 13.86
C GLY A 94 -4.83 -22.65 13.75
N GLY A 95 -3.86 -22.32 12.88
CA GLY A 95 -3.35 -20.95 12.81
C GLY A 95 -2.23 -20.70 11.80
N ALA A 96 -1.44 -19.68 12.10
CA ALA A 96 -0.24 -19.33 11.35
C ALA A 96 0.96 -19.17 12.28
N LEU A 97 2.16 -19.39 11.73
CA LEU A 97 3.42 -19.16 12.40
C LEU A 97 4.28 -18.19 11.60
N LEU A 98 4.78 -17.17 12.29
CA LEU A 98 5.93 -16.39 11.85
C LEU A 98 7.09 -16.63 12.82
N ALA A 99 8.30 -16.60 12.30
CA ALA A 99 9.49 -16.71 13.11
C ALA A 99 10.64 -16.01 12.43
N GLY A 100 11.53 -15.45 13.24
CA GLY A 100 12.76 -14.80 12.81
C GLY A 100 13.92 -15.16 13.74
N GLY A 101 15.13 -14.80 13.31
CA GLY A 101 16.37 -15.13 14.00
C GLY A 101 17.36 -13.96 14.04
N GLY A 102 18.51 -14.21 14.66
CA GLY A 102 19.55 -13.22 14.93
C GLY A 102 20.07 -13.36 16.36
N PRO A 103 20.53 -12.28 17.01
CA PRO A 103 20.86 -12.28 18.44
C PRO A 103 19.63 -12.47 19.35
N VAL A 104 18.43 -12.24 18.79
CA VAL A 104 17.15 -12.58 19.39
C VAL A 104 16.40 -13.49 18.44
N ALA A 105 16.18 -14.74 18.84
CA ALA A 105 15.24 -15.61 18.16
C ALA A 105 13.82 -15.28 18.63
N TRP A 106 12.86 -15.28 17.71
CA TRP A 106 11.47 -15.03 18.07
C TRP A 106 10.51 -15.86 17.23
N GLU A 107 9.37 -16.19 17.84
CA GLU A 107 8.28 -16.96 17.23
C GLU A 107 6.95 -16.28 17.54
N GLN A 108 6.09 -16.09 16.54
CA GLN A 108 4.74 -15.57 16.66
C GLN A 108 3.73 -16.60 16.16
N ARG A 109 2.85 -17.05 17.05
CA ARG A 109 1.68 -17.88 16.72
C ARG A 109 0.44 -17.02 16.63
N ILE A 110 -0.32 -17.18 15.56
CA ILE A 110 -1.52 -16.40 15.27
C ILE A 110 -2.69 -17.36 15.07
N TRP A 111 -3.80 -17.16 15.77
CA TRP A 111 -5.02 -17.94 15.58
C TRP A 111 -6.27 -17.14 15.92
N ILE A 112 -7.40 -17.55 15.35
CA ILE A 112 -8.72 -17.05 15.71
C ILE A 112 -9.30 -17.94 16.81
N VAL A 113 -9.85 -17.33 17.86
CA VAL A 113 -10.36 -18.06 19.01
C VAL A 113 -11.70 -18.72 18.65
N PRO A 114 -11.86 -20.05 18.80
CA PRO A 114 -13.12 -20.70 18.50
C PRO A 114 -14.27 -20.19 19.36
N GLY A 115 -15.39 -19.85 18.72
CA GLY A 115 -16.60 -19.37 19.40
C GLY A 115 -16.53 -17.94 19.91
N GLU A 116 -15.43 -17.22 19.68
CA GLU A 116 -15.23 -15.83 20.08
C GLU A 116 -14.78 -15.01 18.87
N ASP A 117 -15.28 -13.78 18.75
CA ASP A 117 -14.82 -12.85 17.71
C ASP A 117 -13.50 -12.18 18.14
N ALA A 118 -12.45 -13.01 18.25
CA ALA A 118 -11.14 -12.61 18.75
C ALA A 118 -9.98 -13.28 18.02
N GLU A 119 -8.90 -12.53 17.81
CA GLU A 119 -7.62 -12.99 17.31
C GLU A 119 -6.56 -12.91 18.41
N ILE A 120 -5.79 -13.99 18.59
CA ILE A 120 -4.63 -14.02 19.48
C ILE A 120 -3.35 -14.05 18.67
N ARG A 121 -2.38 -13.24 19.11
CA ARG A 121 -0.99 -13.24 18.66
C ARG A 121 -0.07 -13.47 19.85
N ARG A 122 0.43 -14.69 19.98
CA ARG A 122 1.39 -15.06 21.03
C ARG A 122 2.80 -14.97 20.49
N VAL A 123 3.63 -14.13 21.09
CA VAL A 123 5.03 -13.93 20.73
C VAL A 123 5.93 -14.52 21.81
N ILE A 124 6.89 -15.34 21.39
CA ILE A 124 7.94 -15.91 22.23
C ILE A 124 9.25 -15.29 21.74
N VAL A 125 9.94 -14.55 22.60
CA VAL A 125 11.27 -13.97 22.32
C VAL A 125 12.31 -14.70 23.16
N ARG A 126 13.47 -15.00 22.58
CA ARG A 126 14.58 -15.70 23.23
C ARG A 126 15.90 -15.03 22.89
N ASN A 127 16.69 -14.75 23.92
CA ASN A 127 18.08 -14.34 23.74
C ASN A 127 18.92 -15.55 23.34
N THR A 128 19.49 -15.53 22.15
CA THR A 128 20.37 -16.59 21.60
C THR A 128 21.85 -16.24 21.73
N GLY A 129 22.16 -15.02 22.17
CA GLY A 129 23.52 -14.57 22.47
C GLY A 129 24.03 -15.04 23.83
N ASP A 130 25.26 -14.65 24.12
CA ASP A 130 26.02 -14.91 25.34
C ASP A 130 26.01 -13.74 26.33
N GLU A 131 25.52 -12.58 25.94
CA GLU A 131 25.32 -11.41 26.81
C GLU A 131 23.83 -11.10 27.06
N PRO A 132 23.46 -10.49 28.20
CA PRO A 132 22.10 -9.98 28.42
C PRO A 132 21.70 -8.94 27.38
N ILE A 133 20.44 -8.99 26.93
CA ILE A 133 19.90 -8.04 25.95
C ILE A 133 18.66 -7.32 26.48
N ASP A 134 18.63 -6.00 26.32
CA ASP A 134 17.43 -5.19 26.49
C ASP A 134 16.70 -5.11 25.15
N LEU A 135 15.41 -5.43 25.15
CA LEU A 135 14.56 -5.37 23.97
C LEU A 135 13.17 -4.88 24.34
N SER A 136 12.37 -4.56 23.32
CA SER A 136 10.96 -4.28 23.48
C SER A 136 10.11 -5.02 22.47
N VAL A 137 8.89 -5.37 22.87
CA VAL A 137 7.89 -5.98 22.01
C VAL A 137 6.69 -5.04 21.93
N ALA A 138 6.28 -4.68 20.72
CA ALA A 138 5.20 -3.73 20.49
C ALA A 138 4.13 -4.33 19.58
N SER A 139 2.86 -4.21 19.95
CA SER A 139 1.75 -4.40 19.03
C SER A 139 1.42 -3.09 18.32
N PHE A 140 0.86 -3.20 17.11
CA PHE A 140 0.36 -2.06 16.36
C PHE A 140 -0.77 -2.46 15.41
N ALA A 141 -1.77 -1.60 15.29
CA ALA A 141 -2.77 -1.67 14.22
C ALA A 141 -3.32 -0.28 13.90
N GLU A 142 -3.37 0.07 12.61
CA GLU A 142 -4.20 1.17 12.12
C GLU A 142 -5.66 0.69 12.04
N ILE A 143 -6.57 1.44 12.68
CA ILE A 143 -7.97 1.01 12.82
C ILE A 143 -8.84 1.68 11.77
N ALA A 144 -9.60 0.85 11.04
CA ALA A 144 -10.62 1.30 10.10
C ALA A 144 -12.00 1.41 10.77
N LEU A 145 -12.43 0.35 11.46
CA LEU A 145 -13.73 0.19 12.13
C LEU A 145 -14.88 0.85 11.36
N ALA A 146 -15.01 0.42 10.10
CA ALA A 146 -16.01 0.91 9.15
C ALA A 146 -16.38 -0.21 8.19
N LYS A 147 -17.54 -0.11 7.53
CA LYS A 147 -17.88 -1.04 6.44
C LYS A 147 -16.86 -0.90 5.32
N GLU A 148 -16.46 -2.00 4.69
CA GLU A 148 -15.42 -1.99 3.65
C GLU A 148 -15.64 -0.92 2.56
N PRO A 149 -16.86 -0.73 1.99
CA PRO A 149 -17.07 0.30 0.95
C PRO A 149 -16.91 1.73 1.47
N GLU A 150 -17.31 2.02 2.71
CA GLU A 150 -17.14 3.34 3.33
C GLU A 150 -15.66 3.64 3.55
N TRP A 151 -14.91 2.65 4.06
CA TRP A 151 -13.47 2.74 4.25
C TRP A 151 -12.74 2.98 2.92
N ILE A 152 -12.98 2.14 1.91
CA ILE A 152 -12.31 2.24 0.59
C ILE A 152 -12.59 3.60 -0.07
N SER A 153 -13.81 4.12 0.08
CA SER A 153 -14.20 5.38 -0.55
C SER A 153 -13.52 6.59 0.10
N HIS A 154 -13.52 6.68 1.43
CA HIS A 154 -12.99 7.84 2.16
C HIS A 154 -12.39 7.47 3.54
N PRO A 155 -11.14 6.92 3.58
CA PRO A 155 -10.51 6.49 4.84
C PRO A 155 -10.40 7.61 5.89
N ALA A 156 -9.90 8.80 5.51
CA ALA A 156 -9.73 9.90 6.46
C ALA A 156 -11.07 10.37 7.06
N PHE A 157 -12.14 10.38 6.27
CA PHE A 157 -13.47 10.72 6.78
C PHE A 157 -13.99 9.65 7.73
N ALA A 158 -13.80 8.36 7.41
CA ALA A 158 -14.21 7.27 8.28
C ALA A 158 -13.53 7.34 9.66
N LYS A 159 -12.25 7.76 9.71
CA LYS A 159 -11.45 7.95 10.93
C LYS A 159 -11.97 9.05 11.85
N LEU A 160 -12.54 10.13 11.31
CA LEU A 160 -13.08 11.26 12.11
C LEU A 160 -14.16 10.82 13.11
N PHE A 161 -14.82 9.69 12.87
CA PHE A 161 -15.87 9.17 13.75
C PHE A 161 -15.37 8.23 14.83
N LEU A 162 -14.08 7.88 14.82
CA LEU A 162 -13.52 6.97 15.81
C LEU A 162 -13.12 7.71 17.08
N GLN A 163 -13.30 7.04 18.21
CA GLN A 163 -12.91 7.51 19.52
C GLN A 163 -12.15 6.39 20.22
N THR A 164 -10.98 6.71 20.76
CA THR A 164 -10.13 5.78 21.48
C THR A 164 -10.23 6.00 22.99
N GLU A 165 -10.06 4.94 23.77
CA GLU A 165 -10.11 4.96 25.24
C GLU A 165 -9.05 4.01 25.79
N TRP A 166 -8.44 4.38 26.92
CA TRP A 166 -7.73 3.45 27.79
C TRP A 166 -8.63 3.10 28.98
N ALA A 167 -9.07 1.84 29.06
CA ALA A 167 -9.86 1.35 30.17
C ALA A 167 -8.93 0.78 31.24
N ALA A 168 -8.64 1.57 32.28
CA ALA A 168 -7.63 1.25 33.30
C ALA A 168 -7.93 -0.04 34.09
N GLY A 169 -9.19 -0.28 34.46
CA GLY A 169 -9.58 -1.51 35.18
C GLY A 169 -9.25 -2.79 34.40
N PRO A 170 -9.73 -2.95 33.15
CA PRO A 170 -9.36 -4.07 32.30
C PRO A 170 -8.00 -3.89 31.62
N GLU A 171 -7.20 -2.85 31.87
CA GLU A 171 -5.92 -2.56 31.20
C GLU A 171 -5.97 -2.82 29.67
N ALA A 172 -6.91 -2.17 28.99
CA ALA A 172 -7.16 -2.41 27.57
C ALA A 172 -7.41 -1.11 26.79
N LEU A 173 -6.96 -1.10 25.54
CA LEU A 173 -7.31 -0.09 24.56
C LEU A 173 -8.66 -0.43 23.92
N ILE A 174 -9.51 0.58 23.76
CA ILE A 174 -10.83 0.43 23.14
C ILE A 174 -10.95 1.45 22.01
N VAL A 175 -11.51 1.03 20.88
CA VAL A 175 -11.96 1.94 19.82
C VAL A 175 -13.43 1.72 19.56
N THR A 176 -14.17 2.82 19.55
CA THR A 176 -15.59 2.86 19.21
C THR A 176 -15.83 3.87 18.10
N ARG A 177 -16.94 3.70 17.38
CA ARG A 177 -17.39 4.67 16.38
C ARG A 177 -18.56 5.47 16.94
N ARG A 178 -18.47 6.79 16.86
CA ARG A 178 -19.51 7.72 17.32
C ARG A 178 -20.75 7.60 16.43
N PRO A 179 -21.96 7.37 17.01
CA PRO A 179 -23.22 7.38 16.26
C PRO A 179 -23.44 8.71 15.53
N ARG A 180 -24.01 8.66 14.32
CA ARG A 180 -24.43 9.88 13.59
C ARG A 180 -25.89 10.24 13.88
N SER A 181 -26.68 9.24 14.29
CA SER A 181 -28.08 9.37 14.69
C SER A 181 -28.39 8.46 15.88
N ALA A 182 -29.51 8.70 16.57
CA ALA A 182 -29.91 7.97 17.79
C ALA A 182 -30.12 6.45 17.59
N GLY A 183 -30.21 5.97 16.35
CA GLY A 183 -30.35 4.55 16.02
C GLY A 183 -29.07 3.86 15.53
N ASP A 184 -27.99 4.61 15.29
CA ASP A 184 -26.77 4.03 14.73
C ASP A 184 -26.05 3.19 15.79
N ARG A 185 -25.89 1.90 15.48
CA ARG A 185 -25.11 0.97 16.29
C ARG A 185 -23.85 0.60 15.53
N HIS A 186 -22.72 0.65 16.23
CA HIS A 186 -21.43 0.28 15.68
C HIS A 186 -20.71 -0.66 16.65
N PRO A 187 -19.98 -1.64 16.12
CA PRO A 187 -19.16 -2.51 16.95
C PRO A 187 -18.04 -1.74 17.63
N ALA A 188 -17.45 -2.36 18.66
CA ALA A 188 -16.30 -1.86 19.38
C ALA A 188 -15.13 -2.85 19.25
N VAL A 189 -13.92 -2.32 19.07
CA VAL A 189 -12.68 -3.11 19.06
C VAL A 189 -11.96 -2.93 20.39
N VAL A 190 -11.48 -4.02 20.97
CA VAL A 190 -10.68 -4.04 22.20
C VAL A 190 -9.34 -4.70 21.91
N HIS A 191 -8.26 -4.11 22.41
CA HIS A 191 -6.92 -4.65 22.33
C HIS A 191 -6.25 -4.67 23.71
N ALA A 192 -5.69 -5.82 24.10
CA ALA A 192 -5.07 -6.01 25.40
C ALA A 192 -3.92 -7.02 25.36
N LEU A 193 -3.08 -6.97 26.40
CA LEU A 193 -2.22 -8.08 26.81
C LEU A 193 -2.98 -8.98 27.79
N LEU A 194 -2.81 -10.30 27.62
CA LEU A 194 -3.47 -11.31 28.47
C LEU A 194 -2.60 -11.75 29.65
N ASP A 195 -1.27 -11.75 29.48
CA ASP A 195 -0.30 -12.34 30.40
C ASP A 195 0.72 -11.34 30.98
N ALA A 196 0.55 -10.05 30.67
CA ALA A 196 1.39 -8.96 31.17
C ALA A 196 0.64 -7.62 31.18
N THR A 197 1.19 -6.64 31.89
CA THR A 197 0.77 -5.23 31.83
C THR A 197 1.69 -4.49 30.85
N PRO A 198 1.16 -3.63 29.96
CA PRO A 198 1.98 -2.83 29.06
C PRO A 198 2.76 -1.74 29.82
N ASP A 199 3.99 -1.45 29.37
CA ASP A 199 4.78 -0.30 29.83
C ASP A 199 4.21 1.03 29.31
N GLY A 200 3.56 0.99 28.14
CA GLY A 200 2.99 2.17 27.49
C GLY A 200 1.99 1.81 26.40
N TYR A 201 1.23 2.81 25.97
CA TYR A 201 0.27 2.68 24.88
C TYR A 201 0.23 3.94 24.02
N GLU A 202 -0.16 3.84 22.77
CA GLU A 202 -0.46 5.00 21.91
C GLU A 202 -1.70 4.72 21.06
N THR A 203 -2.50 5.75 20.84
CA THR A 203 -3.68 5.65 19.97
C THR A 203 -3.70 6.63 18.80
N ASP A 204 -2.75 7.56 18.72
CA ASP A 204 -2.55 8.45 17.58
C ASP A 204 -1.37 7.96 16.74
N ARG A 205 -1.66 7.44 15.54
CA ARG A 205 -0.65 6.91 14.62
C ARG A 205 0.42 7.95 14.27
N ARG A 206 0.08 9.25 14.28
CA ARG A 206 1.03 10.34 14.03
C ARG A 206 2.07 10.47 15.12
N ALA A 207 1.65 10.29 16.37
CA ALA A 207 2.56 10.35 17.51
C ALA A 207 3.48 9.13 17.54
N LEU A 208 2.98 7.98 17.11
CA LEU A 208 3.75 6.74 17.06
C LEU A 208 4.76 6.71 15.90
N LEU A 209 4.29 6.96 14.67
CA LEU A 209 5.10 6.81 13.44
C LEU A 209 5.86 8.09 13.05
N GLY A 210 5.37 9.26 13.48
CA GLY A 210 5.75 10.53 12.85
C GLY A 210 5.38 10.52 11.36
N ARG A 211 6.15 11.24 10.53
CA ARG A 211 6.06 11.15 9.06
C ARG A 211 7.16 10.29 8.43
N ARG A 212 7.65 9.31 9.19
CA ARG A 212 8.63 8.32 8.69
C ARG A 212 7.92 7.28 7.84
N LEU A 213 8.64 6.63 6.92
CA LEU A 213 8.18 5.38 6.31
C LEU A 213 7.84 4.41 7.45
N ALA A 214 6.67 3.74 7.37
CA ALA A 214 5.93 3.14 8.49
C ALA A 214 6.64 2.02 9.29
N HIS A 215 7.91 1.76 9.02
CA HIS A 215 8.71 0.68 9.63
C HIS A 215 9.51 1.11 10.87
N ALA A 216 9.54 2.40 11.23
CA ALA A 216 10.56 2.96 12.15
C ALA A 216 10.01 3.49 13.50
N ALA A 217 8.84 3.07 13.95
CA ALA A 217 8.34 3.46 15.27
C ALA A 217 8.80 2.48 16.35
N GLY A 218 9.41 3.00 17.41
CA GLY A 218 9.71 2.23 18.61
C GLY A 218 8.42 1.89 19.38
N PRO A 219 8.51 0.99 20.38
CA PRO A 219 7.37 0.70 21.27
C PRO A 219 6.88 1.98 21.97
N PRO A 220 5.57 2.12 22.25
CA PRO A 220 5.13 3.11 23.21
C PRO A 220 5.67 2.74 24.60
N THR A 221 6.33 3.68 25.26
CA THR A 221 6.97 3.49 26.59
C THR A 221 6.29 4.25 27.72
N ALA A 222 5.23 5.00 27.39
CA ALA A 222 4.40 5.74 28.33
C ALA A 222 2.95 5.80 27.81
N PRO A 223 1.98 6.20 28.63
CA PRO A 223 0.62 6.48 28.19
C PRO A 223 0.57 7.57 27.10
N GLY A 224 -0.07 7.26 25.97
CA GLY A 224 -0.25 8.14 24.83
C GLY A 224 -1.60 8.86 24.81
N ARG A 225 -1.96 9.42 23.66
CA ARG A 225 -3.21 10.18 23.49
C ARG A 225 -4.41 9.23 23.50
N ILE A 226 -5.57 9.73 23.93
CA ILE A 226 -6.87 9.05 23.87
C ILE A 226 -7.97 10.04 23.45
N GLY A 227 -9.16 9.55 23.11
CA GLY A 227 -10.32 10.33 22.72
C GLY A 227 -10.44 10.50 21.21
N ASN A 228 -10.77 11.72 20.76
CA ASN A 228 -10.92 12.03 19.33
C ASN A 228 -9.56 12.36 18.71
N VAL A 229 -8.76 11.34 18.43
CA VAL A 229 -7.50 11.48 17.69
C VAL A 229 -7.79 11.60 16.19
N LEU A 230 -6.94 12.35 15.46
CA LEU A 230 -7.16 12.56 14.01
C LEU A 230 -6.83 11.32 13.18
N ASP A 231 -5.96 10.45 13.68
CA ASP A 231 -5.52 9.26 12.97
C ASP A 231 -5.37 8.06 13.92
N PRO A 232 -6.47 7.35 14.19
CA PRO A 232 -6.55 6.32 15.22
C PRO A 232 -5.73 5.07 14.87
N ALA A 233 -4.91 4.65 15.83
CA ALA A 233 -4.25 3.35 15.88
C ALA A 233 -4.41 2.74 17.27
N LEU A 234 -4.00 1.49 17.44
CA LEU A 234 -3.84 0.88 18.77
C LEU A 234 -2.45 0.26 18.85
N ALA A 235 -1.67 0.69 19.83
CA ALA A 235 -0.35 0.15 20.10
C ALA A 235 -0.13 -0.07 21.60
N LEU A 236 0.43 -1.22 21.96
CA LEU A 236 0.89 -1.55 23.31
C LEU A 236 2.38 -1.90 23.26
N GLY A 237 3.16 -1.43 24.23
CA GLY A 237 4.60 -1.69 24.32
C GLY A 237 4.98 -2.39 25.60
N VAL A 238 5.91 -3.34 25.52
CA VAL A 238 6.48 -4.07 26.66
C VAL A 238 7.99 -4.08 26.55
N ARG A 239 8.70 -3.70 27.61
CA ARG A 239 10.16 -3.81 27.73
C ARG A 239 10.54 -5.13 28.39
N CYS A 240 11.61 -5.73 27.89
CA CYS A 240 12.15 -6.99 28.33
C CYS A 240 13.66 -6.90 28.48
N ARG A 241 14.20 -7.39 29.59
CA ARG A 241 15.62 -7.71 29.72
C ARG A 241 15.76 -9.21 29.79
N LEU A 242 16.49 -9.80 28.84
CA LEU A 242 16.66 -11.26 28.73
C LEU A 242 18.12 -11.64 28.96
N ALA A 243 18.38 -12.48 29.97
CA ALA A 243 19.66 -13.14 30.15
C ALA A 243 19.95 -14.12 28.99
N PRO A 244 21.22 -14.50 28.76
CA PRO A 244 21.59 -15.52 27.77
C PRO A 244 20.73 -16.79 27.88
N GLY A 245 20.13 -17.22 26.77
CA GLY A 245 19.24 -18.38 26.70
C GLY A 245 17.82 -18.18 27.26
N GLN A 246 17.55 -17.08 27.98
CA GLN A 246 16.25 -16.78 28.55
C GLN A 246 15.23 -16.51 27.44
N ALA A 247 14.00 -17.00 27.66
CA ALA A 247 12.85 -16.68 26.82
C ALA A 247 11.73 -16.01 27.62
N ARG A 248 10.93 -15.20 26.93
CA ARG A 248 9.71 -14.59 27.46
C ARG A 248 8.58 -14.76 26.44
N THR A 249 7.39 -15.07 26.95
CA THR A 249 6.16 -15.16 26.17
C THR A 249 5.27 -13.96 26.48
N LEU A 250 4.67 -13.38 25.46
CA LEU A 250 3.69 -12.29 25.54
C LEU A 250 2.50 -12.62 24.64
N THR A 251 1.29 -12.48 25.15
CA THR A 251 0.06 -12.85 24.45
C THR A 251 -0.81 -11.61 24.24
N PHE A 252 -0.82 -11.13 23.00
CA PHE A 252 -1.63 -10.02 22.54
C PHE A 252 -2.97 -10.54 22.04
N ALA A 253 -4.07 -9.92 22.48
CA ALA A 253 -5.42 -10.28 22.05
C ALA A 253 -6.12 -9.08 21.42
N TRP A 254 -6.87 -9.35 20.36
CA TRP A 254 -7.71 -8.40 19.65
C TRP A 254 -9.12 -8.96 19.64
N MET A 255 -10.12 -8.16 19.99
CA MET A 255 -11.51 -8.57 20.09
C MET A 255 -12.39 -7.55 19.42
N ILE A 256 -13.50 -8.01 18.84
CA ILE A 256 -14.57 -7.13 18.38
C ILE A 256 -15.89 -7.63 18.95
N GLY A 257 -16.80 -6.72 19.27
CA GLY A 257 -18.13 -7.05 19.75
C GLY A 257 -19.14 -6.03 19.25
N GLU A 258 -20.42 -6.44 19.18
CA GLU A 258 -21.52 -5.56 18.78
C GLU A 258 -21.64 -4.32 19.68
N THR A 259 -21.17 -4.42 20.92
CA THR A 259 -21.02 -3.30 21.86
C THR A 259 -19.66 -3.35 22.55
N ARG A 260 -19.28 -2.24 23.18
CA ARG A 260 -18.10 -2.12 24.04
C ARG A 260 -18.12 -3.18 25.15
N GLU A 261 -19.28 -3.38 25.77
CA GLU A 261 -19.46 -4.33 26.88
C GLU A 261 -19.31 -5.78 26.41
N ALA A 262 -19.80 -6.11 25.22
CA ALA A 262 -19.65 -7.44 24.64
C ALA A 262 -18.17 -7.78 24.38
N ALA A 263 -17.41 -6.84 23.79
CA ALA A 263 -15.98 -7.02 23.55
C ALA A 263 -15.17 -7.15 24.86
N LEU A 264 -15.51 -6.35 25.88
CA LEU A 264 -14.89 -6.45 27.21
C LEU A 264 -15.25 -7.77 27.94
N ALA A 265 -16.45 -8.29 27.73
CA ALA A 265 -16.84 -9.59 28.26
C ALA A 265 -16.00 -10.73 27.65
N THR A 266 -15.70 -10.66 26.35
CA THR A 266 -14.75 -11.60 25.71
C THR A 266 -13.35 -11.46 26.31
N LEU A 267 -12.84 -10.25 26.52
CA LEU A 267 -11.56 -10.04 27.21
C LEU A 267 -11.52 -10.71 28.59
N ALA A 268 -12.58 -10.55 29.39
CA ALA A 268 -12.67 -11.15 30.72
C ALA A 268 -12.60 -12.69 30.67
N ARG A 269 -13.27 -13.33 29.70
CA ARG A 269 -13.19 -14.78 29.48
C ARG A 269 -11.78 -15.22 29.07
N LEU A 270 -11.16 -14.50 28.13
CA LEU A 270 -9.82 -14.82 27.64
C LEU A 270 -8.74 -14.68 28.73
N ARG A 271 -8.87 -13.72 29.63
CA ARG A 271 -7.96 -13.60 30.79
C ARG A 271 -8.13 -14.73 31.80
N GLY A 272 -9.34 -15.28 31.94
CA GLY A 272 -9.58 -16.45 32.78
C GLY A 272 -8.93 -17.71 32.23
N SER A 273 -9.12 -17.97 30.92
CA SER A 273 -8.50 -19.10 30.21
C SER A 273 -8.59 -18.90 28.70
N ALA A 274 -7.53 -18.38 28.08
CA ALA A 274 -7.46 -18.24 26.63
C ALA A 274 -7.21 -19.60 25.95
N PRO A 275 -8.08 -20.06 25.02
CA PRO A 275 -7.84 -21.28 24.27
C PRO A 275 -6.55 -21.19 23.44
N GLY A 276 -5.78 -22.29 23.44
CA GLY A 276 -4.59 -22.42 22.60
C GLY A 276 -4.94 -22.68 21.12
N PRO A 277 -3.94 -22.62 20.23
CA PRO A 277 -4.12 -22.95 18.81
C PRO A 277 -4.62 -24.39 18.57
N GLU A 278 -4.42 -25.29 19.53
CA GLU A 278 -4.93 -26.67 19.46
C GLU A 278 -6.46 -26.72 19.42
N SER A 279 -7.13 -25.82 20.15
CA SER A 279 -8.60 -25.69 20.13
C SER A 279 -9.09 -25.16 18.78
N ALA A 280 -8.36 -24.23 18.17
CA ALA A 280 -8.65 -23.77 16.82
C ALA A 280 -8.48 -24.89 15.77
N ALA A 281 -7.45 -25.72 15.93
CA ALA A 281 -7.24 -26.89 15.07
C ALA A 281 -8.37 -27.93 15.23
N GLU A 282 -8.88 -28.12 16.44
CA GLU A 282 -10.03 -29.00 16.71
C GLU A 282 -11.32 -28.47 16.10
N SER A 283 -11.64 -27.19 16.33
CA SER A 283 -12.82 -26.56 15.71
C SER A 283 -12.78 -26.64 14.19
N GLU A 284 -11.61 -26.51 13.57
CA GLU A 284 -11.44 -26.68 12.13
C GLU A 284 -11.58 -28.14 11.67
N ARG A 285 -11.15 -29.12 12.49
CA ARG A 285 -11.42 -30.55 12.21
C ARG A 285 -12.92 -30.84 12.22
N ASP A 286 -13.64 -30.34 13.23
CA ASP A 286 -15.08 -30.54 13.36
C ASP A 286 -15.85 -29.89 12.21
N ARG A 287 -15.44 -28.68 11.81
CA ARG A 287 -16.00 -27.97 10.65
C ARG A 287 -15.82 -28.79 9.38
N ARG A 288 -14.59 -29.24 9.10
CA ARG A 288 -14.29 -30.05 7.91
C ARG A 288 -15.08 -31.35 7.89
N ALA A 289 -15.19 -32.04 9.03
CA ALA A 289 -15.98 -33.26 9.16
C ALA A 289 -17.47 -33.00 8.86
N ARG A 290 -18.07 -31.94 9.40
CA ARG A 290 -19.46 -31.53 9.11
C ARG A 290 -19.69 -31.22 7.64
N LEU A 291 -18.70 -30.63 6.98
CA LEU A 291 -18.77 -30.28 5.55
C LEU A 291 -18.46 -31.45 4.62
N SER A 292 -17.99 -32.59 5.15
CA SER A 292 -17.40 -33.69 4.37
C SER A 292 -16.24 -33.21 3.50
N LEU A 293 -15.42 -32.30 4.03
CA LEU A 293 -14.30 -31.67 3.33
C LEU A 293 -12.99 -32.38 3.69
N ALA A 294 -12.30 -32.93 2.67
CA ALA A 294 -11.00 -33.57 2.85
C ALA A 294 -9.90 -32.54 3.18
N ASP A 295 -8.94 -32.94 4.00
CA ASP A 295 -7.81 -32.11 4.48
C ASP A 295 -7.09 -31.40 3.34
N VAL A 296 -6.73 -32.16 2.30
CA VAL A 296 -6.03 -31.64 1.12
C VAL A 296 -6.86 -30.59 0.38
N ASP A 297 -8.18 -30.78 0.30
CA ASP A 297 -9.06 -29.84 -0.40
C ASP A 297 -9.33 -28.58 0.45
N ALA A 298 -9.37 -28.70 1.79
CA ALA A 298 -9.45 -27.57 2.70
C ALA A 298 -8.21 -26.68 2.62
N GLU A 299 -7.02 -27.27 2.71
CA GLU A 299 -5.75 -26.56 2.60
C GLU A 299 -5.60 -25.87 1.24
N ARG A 300 -5.91 -26.59 0.15
CA ARG A 300 -5.88 -26.03 -1.21
C ARG A 300 -6.90 -24.89 -1.37
N GLY A 301 -8.11 -25.07 -0.85
CA GLY A 301 -9.16 -24.05 -0.90
C GLY A 301 -8.77 -22.78 -0.17
N LEU A 302 -8.23 -22.88 1.05
CA LEU A 302 -7.79 -21.70 1.81
C LEU A 302 -6.56 -21.03 1.18
N ALA A 303 -5.59 -21.81 0.69
CA ALA A 303 -4.45 -21.26 -0.03
C ALA A 303 -4.89 -20.51 -1.29
N LEU A 304 -5.87 -21.04 -2.02
CA LEU A 304 -6.44 -20.38 -3.19
C LEU A 304 -7.15 -19.07 -2.81
N ALA A 305 -8.01 -19.08 -1.78
CA ALA A 305 -8.66 -17.87 -1.30
C ALA A 305 -7.66 -16.81 -0.84
N ALA A 306 -6.62 -17.20 -0.09
CA ALA A 306 -5.57 -16.30 0.36
C ALA A 306 -4.86 -15.64 -0.82
N ARG A 307 -4.53 -16.41 -1.87
CA ARG A 307 -3.93 -15.88 -3.11
C ARG A 307 -4.85 -14.94 -3.85
N LEU A 308 -6.14 -15.28 -4.03
CA LEU A 308 -7.10 -14.41 -4.71
C LEU A 308 -7.27 -13.06 -4.01
N LEU A 309 -7.17 -13.05 -2.68
CA LEU A 309 -7.27 -11.83 -1.88
C LEU A 309 -5.96 -11.03 -1.84
N ALA A 310 -4.80 -11.69 -1.90
CA ALA A 310 -3.48 -11.08 -1.87
C ALA A 310 -2.99 -10.59 -3.25
N GLU A 311 -3.12 -11.42 -4.28
CA GLU A 311 -2.63 -11.20 -5.65
C GLU A 311 -3.69 -10.45 -6.48
N ARG A 312 -4.03 -9.21 -6.06
CA ARG A 312 -4.96 -8.34 -6.81
C ARG A 312 -4.43 -7.85 -8.15
N GLU A 313 -3.16 -8.08 -8.46
CA GLU A 313 -2.53 -7.76 -9.75
C GLU A 313 -2.27 -9.02 -10.61
N SER A 314 -2.96 -10.12 -10.31
CA SER A 314 -2.95 -11.29 -11.20
C SER A 314 -3.42 -10.86 -12.58
N ALA A 315 -2.61 -11.12 -13.61
CA ALA A 315 -2.89 -10.72 -14.97
C ALA A 315 -4.27 -11.28 -15.38
N PRO A 316 -5.28 -10.43 -15.67
CA PRO A 316 -6.48 -10.91 -16.34
C PRO A 316 -6.08 -11.62 -17.64
N ARG A 317 -6.88 -12.60 -18.06
CA ARG A 317 -6.81 -13.06 -19.45
C ARG A 317 -7.12 -11.85 -20.35
N THR A 318 -6.58 -11.82 -21.56
CA THR A 318 -6.82 -10.79 -22.59
C THR A 318 -8.27 -10.32 -22.63
N ILE A 319 -8.58 -9.17 -22.03
CA ILE A 319 -9.93 -8.57 -22.08
C ILE A 319 -9.93 -7.38 -23.03
N THR A 320 -10.65 -7.50 -24.15
CA THR A 320 -10.83 -6.37 -25.06
C THR A 320 -11.98 -5.49 -24.58
N THR A 321 -12.01 -4.23 -25.03
CA THR A 321 -13.15 -3.32 -24.85
C THR A 321 -14.48 -3.97 -25.25
N ALA A 322 -14.49 -4.76 -26.33
CA ALA A 322 -15.68 -5.44 -26.82
C ALA A 322 -16.15 -6.54 -25.86
N LEU A 323 -15.22 -7.34 -25.32
CA LEU A 323 -15.53 -8.38 -24.34
C LEU A 323 -16.00 -7.79 -23.00
N ALA A 324 -15.34 -6.74 -22.54
CA ALA A 324 -15.74 -6.00 -21.34
C ALA A 324 -17.16 -5.42 -21.47
N ALA A 325 -17.46 -4.76 -22.59
CA ALA A 325 -18.79 -4.22 -22.87
C ALA A 325 -19.87 -5.31 -22.94
N ALA A 326 -19.55 -6.49 -23.47
CA ALA A 326 -20.48 -7.62 -23.51
C ALA A 326 -20.76 -8.22 -22.12
N ALA A 327 -19.79 -8.21 -21.21
CA ALA A 327 -19.92 -8.76 -19.86
C ALA A 327 -20.48 -7.77 -18.82
N ALA A 328 -20.29 -6.47 -19.00
CA ALA A 328 -20.67 -5.45 -18.02
C ALA A 328 -22.15 -5.47 -17.59
N PRO A 329 -23.15 -5.63 -18.50
CA PRO A 329 -24.55 -5.73 -18.10
C PRO A 329 -24.83 -6.94 -17.19
N LEU A 330 -24.14 -8.06 -17.42
CA LEU A 330 -24.29 -9.27 -16.61
C LEU A 330 -23.72 -9.07 -15.22
N ILE A 331 -22.56 -8.42 -15.11
CA ILE A 331 -21.92 -8.09 -13.83
C ILE A 331 -22.81 -7.18 -12.99
N ALA A 332 -23.41 -6.17 -13.62
CA ALA A 332 -24.39 -5.31 -12.96
C ALA A 332 -25.64 -6.09 -12.52
N LEU A 333 -26.17 -6.95 -13.40
CA LEU A 333 -27.37 -7.76 -13.13
C LEU A 333 -27.18 -8.71 -11.94
N ILE A 334 -26.02 -9.36 -11.84
CA ILE A 334 -25.72 -10.33 -10.79
C ILE A 334 -25.16 -9.66 -9.52
N GLY A 335 -24.93 -8.35 -9.54
CA GLY A 335 -24.44 -7.59 -8.39
C GLY A 335 -23.01 -7.92 -7.97
N LEU A 336 -22.15 -8.36 -8.90
CA LEU A 336 -20.74 -8.60 -8.60
C LEU A 336 -20.06 -7.30 -8.17
N ARG A 337 -19.26 -7.38 -7.11
CA ARG A 337 -18.55 -6.22 -6.58
C ARG A 337 -17.18 -6.05 -7.25
N PRO A 338 -16.88 -4.87 -7.83
CA PRO A 338 -15.60 -4.63 -8.49
C PRO A 338 -14.41 -4.65 -7.50
N ASP A 339 -14.65 -4.37 -6.21
CA ASP A 339 -13.65 -4.42 -5.15
C ASP A 339 -13.31 -5.83 -4.64
N ARG A 340 -14.01 -6.87 -5.13
CA ARG A 340 -13.79 -8.28 -4.75
C ARG A 340 -13.36 -9.16 -5.92
N PRO A 341 -12.44 -10.12 -5.72
CA PRO A 341 -12.21 -11.18 -6.69
C PRO A 341 -13.43 -12.08 -6.78
N PHE A 342 -13.69 -12.60 -7.98
CA PHE A 342 -14.69 -13.63 -8.17
C PHE A 342 -14.11 -14.83 -8.91
N VAL A 343 -14.61 -16.01 -8.55
CA VAL A 343 -14.33 -17.29 -9.19
C VAL A 343 -15.47 -17.63 -10.13
N LEU A 344 -15.15 -17.97 -11.38
CA LEU A 344 -16.10 -18.48 -12.36
C LEU A 344 -15.97 -20.00 -12.47
N VAL A 345 -17.07 -20.70 -12.23
CA VAL A 345 -17.15 -22.16 -12.27
C VAL A 345 -17.90 -22.58 -13.52
N ARG A 346 -17.28 -23.36 -14.40
CA ARG A 346 -17.87 -23.85 -15.66
C ARG A 346 -18.12 -25.35 -15.57
N GLY A 347 -19.29 -25.78 -16.05
CA GLY A 347 -19.60 -27.19 -16.27
C GLY A 347 -19.39 -28.13 -15.06
N GLY A 348 -19.50 -29.43 -15.35
CA GLY A 348 -19.30 -30.52 -14.41
C GLY A 348 -20.43 -30.76 -13.42
N ASP A 349 -20.34 -31.89 -12.71
CA ASP A 349 -21.31 -32.24 -11.65
C ASP A 349 -21.37 -31.10 -10.62
N PRO A 350 -22.52 -30.44 -10.46
CA PRO A 350 -22.68 -29.37 -9.52
C PRO A 350 -22.57 -29.85 -8.05
N SER A 351 -22.46 -31.16 -7.78
CA SER A 351 -22.21 -31.77 -6.46
C SER A 351 -20.76 -32.29 -6.24
N GLY A 352 -19.82 -31.90 -7.11
CA GLY A 352 -18.43 -32.35 -7.07
C GLY A 352 -17.60 -31.88 -5.85
N ARG A 353 -16.31 -32.26 -5.82
CA ARG A 353 -15.36 -32.01 -4.70
C ARG A 353 -15.16 -30.53 -4.30
N ARG A 354 -15.65 -29.58 -5.09
CA ARG A 354 -15.60 -28.12 -4.87
C ARG A 354 -16.69 -27.60 -3.93
N ASP A 355 -17.83 -28.27 -3.81
CA ASP A 355 -18.96 -27.80 -3.01
C ASP A 355 -18.64 -27.65 -1.52
N PRO A 356 -17.99 -28.63 -0.86
CA PRO A 356 -17.54 -28.47 0.51
C PRO A 356 -16.57 -27.30 0.70
N VAL A 357 -15.78 -26.95 -0.33
CA VAL A 357 -14.81 -25.84 -0.28
C VAL A 357 -15.53 -24.49 -0.31
N PHE A 358 -16.53 -24.31 -1.17
CA PHE A 358 -17.29 -23.07 -1.22
C PHE A 358 -18.17 -22.87 0.02
N ARG A 359 -18.75 -23.96 0.55
CA ARG A 359 -19.42 -23.92 1.86
C ARG A 359 -18.45 -23.54 2.97
N HIS A 360 -17.24 -24.09 2.95
CA HIS A 360 -16.19 -23.74 3.89
C HIS A 360 -15.83 -22.24 3.81
N TRP A 361 -15.61 -21.71 2.62
CA TRP A 361 -15.37 -20.27 2.41
C TRP A 361 -16.51 -19.40 2.96
N LYS A 362 -17.76 -19.82 2.76
CA LYS A 362 -18.93 -19.09 3.28
C LYS A 362 -19.03 -19.17 4.81
N GLU A 363 -18.81 -20.33 5.42
CA GLU A 363 -18.76 -20.46 6.89
C GLU A 363 -17.60 -19.66 7.53
N LEU A 364 -16.54 -19.37 6.78
CA LEU A 364 -15.41 -18.56 7.22
C LEU A 364 -15.52 -17.06 6.86
N GLY A 365 -16.59 -16.64 6.17
CA GLY A 365 -16.77 -15.25 5.76
C GLY A 365 -15.80 -14.78 4.67
N VAL A 366 -15.20 -15.70 3.90
CA VAL A 366 -14.19 -15.37 2.89
C VAL A 366 -14.78 -14.41 1.84
N PRO A 367 -14.20 -13.21 1.63
CA PRO A 367 -14.74 -12.18 0.75
C PRO A 367 -14.38 -12.42 -0.73
N VAL A 368 -14.74 -13.59 -1.26
CA VAL A 368 -14.58 -13.99 -2.66
C VAL A 368 -15.97 -14.34 -3.21
N ASP A 369 -16.34 -13.72 -4.32
CA ASP A 369 -17.60 -14.05 -5.00
C ASP A 369 -17.43 -15.31 -5.86
N VAL A 370 -18.48 -16.11 -6.01
CA VAL A 370 -18.44 -17.33 -6.84
C VAL A 370 -19.65 -17.33 -7.76
N VAL A 371 -19.37 -17.49 -9.05
CA VAL A 371 -20.36 -17.46 -10.14
C VAL A 371 -20.32 -18.79 -10.87
N PHE A 372 -21.47 -19.45 -10.98
CA PHE A 372 -21.62 -20.70 -11.72
C PHE A 372 -22.20 -20.44 -13.10
N LEU A 373 -21.54 -20.92 -14.15
CA LEU A 373 -22.13 -21.04 -15.49
C LEU A 373 -22.89 -22.37 -15.56
N HIS A 374 -24.13 -22.38 -15.09
CA HIS A 374 -24.98 -23.56 -15.02
C HIS A 374 -26.47 -23.18 -15.12
N GLU A 375 -27.31 -24.09 -15.63
CA GLU A 375 -28.75 -23.84 -15.80
C GLU A 375 -29.49 -23.69 -14.46
N GLU A 376 -29.05 -24.40 -13.42
CA GLU A 376 -29.56 -24.26 -12.05
C GLU A 376 -28.45 -24.31 -10.98
N ILE A 377 -28.67 -23.68 -9.82
CA ILE A 377 -27.78 -23.83 -8.66
C ILE A 377 -28.03 -25.20 -8.01
N PRO A 378 -26.99 -26.03 -7.78
CA PRO A 378 -27.12 -27.26 -7.00
C PRO A 378 -27.77 -27.00 -5.65
N SER A 379 -28.66 -27.90 -5.22
CA SER A 379 -29.40 -27.76 -3.95
C SER A 379 -28.48 -27.58 -2.74
N SER A 380 -27.31 -28.23 -2.74
CA SER A 380 -26.24 -28.11 -1.73
C SER A 380 -25.70 -26.67 -1.58
N LEU A 381 -25.80 -25.85 -2.61
CA LEU A 381 -25.25 -24.49 -2.67
C LEU A 381 -26.32 -23.39 -2.63
N ARG A 382 -27.61 -23.77 -2.61
CA ARG A 382 -28.71 -22.81 -2.50
C ARG A 382 -28.67 -22.11 -1.14
N GLY A 383 -28.96 -20.81 -1.13
CA GLY A 383 -28.97 -19.99 0.10
C GLY A 383 -27.60 -19.48 0.55
N LEU A 384 -26.50 -19.86 -0.12
CA LEU A 384 -25.15 -19.40 0.22
C LEU A 384 -24.78 -18.02 -0.37
N GLY A 385 -25.72 -17.34 -1.03
CA GLY A 385 -25.45 -16.08 -1.73
C GLY A 385 -24.39 -16.25 -2.83
N LEU A 386 -24.44 -17.37 -3.56
CA LEU A 386 -23.67 -17.64 -4.77
C LEU A 386 -24.54 -17.28 -5.98
N CYS A 387 -23.93 -16.92 -7.10
CA CYS A 387 -24.66 -16.57 -8.32
C CYS A 387 -24.61 -17.73 -9.32
N ALA A 388 -25.70 -17.98 -10.05
CA ALA A 388 -25.67 -18.79 -11.26
C ALA A 388 -26.20 -18.01 -12.47
N ILE A 389 -25.58 -18.26 -13.60
CA ILE A 389 -25.94 -17.71 -14.90
C ILE A 389 -26.13 -18.87 -15.85
N SER A 390 -27.32 -18.95 -16.45
CA SER A 390 -27.63 -19.94 -17.48
C SER A 390 -26.72 -19.73 -18.69
N PRO A 391 -25.92 -20.74 -19.10
CA PRO A 391 -25.01 -20.62 -20.25
C PRO A 391 -25.75 -20.40 -21.57
N SER A 392 -26.99 -20.89 -21.70
CA SER A 392 -27.80 -20.78 -22.91
C SER A 392 -28.33 -19.37 -23.16
N GLY A 393 -28.43 -18.54 -22.10
CA GLY A 393 -28.77 -17.11 -22.20
C GLY A 393 -27.61 -16.17 -22.52
N LEU A 394 -26.38 -16.70 -22.68
CA LEU A 394 -25.17 -15.89 -22.87
C LEU A 394 -24.69 -15.88 -24.32
N SER A 395 -24.42 -14.69 -24.86
CA SER A 395 -23.67 -14.57 -26.11
C SER A 395 -22.22 -15.05 -25.92
N PRO A 396 -21.54 -15.54 -26.97
CA PRO A 396 -20.14 -15.94 -26.88
C PRO A 396 -19.23 -14.83 -26.32
N ALA A 397 -19.42 -13.59 -26.79
CA ALA A 397 -18.64 -12.43 -26.31
C ALA A 397 -18.86 -12.14 -24.83
N ALA A 398 -20.08 -12.31 -24.32
CA ALA A 398 -20.38 -12.09 -22.91
C ALA A 398 -19.78 -13.18 -22.01
N ARG A 399 -19.78 -14.44 -22.49
CA ARG A 399 -19.11 -15.56 -21.82
C ARG A 399 -17.60 -15.34 -21.74
N ASP A 400 -16.97 -15.03 -22.87
CA ASP A 400 -15.53 -14.79 -22.96
C ASP A 400 -15.11 -13.57 -22.13
N GLY A 401 -15.96 -12.54 -22.07
CA GLY A 401 -15.77 -11.38 -21.19
C GLY A 401 -15.81 -11.77 -19.71
N LEU A 402 -16.82 -12.53 -19.27
CA LEU A 402 -16.90 -13.03 -17.89
C LEU A 402 -15.69 -13.90 -17.52
N GLU A 403 -15.27 -14.81 -18.42
CA GLU A 403 -14.08 -15.63 -18.22
C GLU A 403 -12.80 -14.79 -18.10
N SER A 404 -12.70 -13.69 -18.85
CA SER A 404 -11.53 -12.82 -18.83
C SER A 404 -11.47 -11.94 -17.57
N MET A 405 -12.63 -11.61 -17.00
CA MET A 405 -12.75 -10.81 -15.78
C MET A 405 -12.61 -11.62 -14.50
N ALA A 406 -12.86 -12.92 -14.56
CA ALA A 406 -12.76 -13.80 -13.40
C ALA A 406 -11.32 -13.83 -12.86
N ALA A 407 -11.18 -13.74 -11.54
CA ALA A 407 -9.86 -13.90 -10.90
C ALA A 407 -9.37 -15.35 -11.02
N LEU A 408 -10.30 -16.30 -11.13
CA LEU A 408 -10.05 -17.69 -11.48
C LEU A 408 -11.22 -18.24 -12.27
N VAL A 409 -10.92 -18.94 -13.37
CA VAL A 409 -11.88 -19.82 -14.05
C VAL A 409 -11.55 -21.25 -13.71
N MET A 410 -12.53 -22.00 -13.22
CA MET A 410 -12.38 -23.42 -12.88
C MET A 410 -13.45 -24.26 -13.56
N ASP A 411 -13.07 -25.47 -13.95
CA ASP A 411 -13.99 -26.51 -14.41
C ASP A 411 -14.31 -27.42 -13.22
N GLU A 412 -13.88 -28.68 -13.22
CA GLU A 412 -14.26 -29.66 -12.18
C GLU A 412 -13.30 -29.73 -10.97
N ALA A 413 -11.99 -29.65 -11.18
CA ALA A 413 -11.01 -29.84 -10.12
C ALA A 413 -10.57 -28.49 -9.49
N LEU A 414 -10.31 -28.50 -8.18
CA LEU A 414 -9.53 -27.43 -7.57
C LEU A 414 -8.18 -27.33 -8.28
N PRO A 415 -7.79 -26.16 -8.80
CA PRO A 415 -6.49 -26.03 -9.43
C PRO A 415 -5.42 -26.38 -8.40
N GLU A 416 -4.40 -27.11 -8.83
CA GLU A 416 -3.22 -27.26 -8.00
C GLU A 416 -2.67 -25.85 -7.75
N VAL A 417 -2.49 -25.51 -6.48
CA VAL A 417 -1.67 -24.36 -6.10
C VAL A 417 -0.20 -24.78 -6.29
N HIS A 418 0.14 -25.20 -7.52
CA HIS A 418 1.50 -25.13 -7.97
C HIS A 418 1.90 -23.67 -7.83
N ALA A 419 3.12 -23.44 -7.37
CA ALA A 419 3.77 -22.21 -7.78
C ALA A 419 3.64 -22.21 -9.31
N SER A 420 2.80 -21.34 -9.89
CA SER A 420 3.18 -20.77 -11.18
C SER A 420 4.66 -20.48 -11.00
N GLU A 421 5.55 -21.11 -11.78
CA GLU A 421 6.96 -20.78 -11.73
C GLU A 421 7.00 -19.25 -11.66
N PRO A 422 7.39 -18.66 -10.52
CA PRO A 422 7.43 -17.22 -10.45
C PRO A 422 8.50 -16.91 -11.47
N THR A 423 8.14 -16.35 -12.63
CA THR A 423 8.98 -16.17 -13.83
C THR A 423 10.44 -16.12 -13.42
N ARG A 424 11.10 -17.29 -13.38
CA ARG A 424 12.20 -17.62 -12.45
C ARG A 424 12.68 -16.38 -11.67
N ARG A 425 11.93 -15.93 -10.65
CA ARG A 425 12.29 -14.75 -9.86
C ARG A 425 13.53 -15.18 -9.14
N ALA A 426 14.68 -14.92 -9.75
CA ALA A 426 15.95 -15.06 -9.10
C ALA A 426 15.82 -14.18 -7.87
N ARG A 427 15.58 -14.82 -6.72
CA ARG A 427 15.99 -14.28 -5.44
C ARG A 427 17.40 -13.77 -5.72
N PRO A 428 17.67 -12.47 -5.57
CA PRO A 428 19.06 -12.16 -5.35
C PRO A 428 19.44 -13.03 -4.15
N ARG A 429 20.47 -13.88 -4.33
CA ARG A 429 21.29 -14.31 -3.18
C ARG A 429 21.36 -13.10 -2.28
N THR A 430 21.14 -13.28 -0.96
CA THR A 430 21.36 -12.27 0.08
C THR A 430 22.26 -11.24 -0.52
N ILE A 431 21.68 -10.10 -0.94
CA ILE A 431 22.51 -8.99 -1.35
C ILE A 431 23.21 -8.76 -0.01
N GLU A 432 24.41 -9.32 0.17
CA GLU A 432 25.46 -8.64 0.91
C GLU A 432 25.22 -7.23 0.45
N THR A 433 24.59 -6.42 1.31
CA THR A 433 24.20 -5.05 1.02
C THR A 433 25.40 -4.45 0.35
N ALA A 434 25.41 -4.49 -0.98
CA ALA A 434 26.55 -4.12 -1.78
C ALA A 434 26.35 -2.64 -1.74
N ARG A 435 26.87 -2.05 -0.66
CA ARG A 435 26.46 -0.77 -0.07
C ARG A 435 25.98 0.13 -1.20
N THR A 436 24.68 0.11 -1.50
CA THR A 436 24.12 1.07 -2.44
C THR A 436 24.16 2.34 -1.64
N GLY A 437 25.23 3.10 -1.81
CA GLY A 437 25.41 4.34 -1.09
C GLY A 437 24.23 5.22 -1.41
N THR A 438 23.54 5.71 -0.38
CA THR A 438 22.75 6.93 -0.56
C THR A 438 23.71 8.02 -1.00
N ALA A 439 23.32 8.81 -2.00
CA ALA A 439 24.17 9.89 -2.50
C ALA A 439 24.66 10.77 -1.35
N THR A 440 25.97 11.04 -1.35
CA THR A 440 26.61 11.73 -0.23
C THR A 440 26.31 13.23 -0.23
N PRO A 441 26.15 13.86 0.95
CA PRO A 441 26.12 15.31 1.08
C PRO A 441 27.42 15.92 0.52
N ASN A 442 27.34 17.00 -0.25
CA ASN A 442 28.50 17.72 -0.77
C ASN A 442 28.75 19.05 -0.03
N GLY A 443 27.90 19.39 0.96
CA GLY A 443 28.01 20.64 1.72
C GLY A 443 27.58 21.88 0.94
N SER A 444 26.97 21.72 -0.24
CA SER A 444 26.28 22.80 -0.92
C SER A 444 25.01 23.10 -0.13
N VAL A 445 25.03 24.21 0.60
CA VAL A 445 23.88 24.63 1.39
C VAL A 445 22.74 24.95 0.43
N LEU A 446 21.73 24.06 0.38
CA LEU A 446 20.52 24.21 -0.44
C LEU A 446 19.57 25.33 0.03
N ALA A 447 19.92 26.03 1.11
CA ALA A 447 19.17 27.20 1.52
C ALA A 447 19.54 28.37 0.60
N SER A 448 18.62 28.71 -0.30
CA SER A 448 18.58 30.06 -0.86
C SER A 448 18.79 31.08 0.27
N ALA A 449 19.73 32.02 0.09
CA ALA A 449 19.93 33.11 1.05
C ALA A 449 18.74 34.09 1.10
N GLU A 450 17.72 33.86 0.28
CA GLU A 450 16.45 34.58 0.27
C GLU A 450 15.81 34.56 1.66
N SER A 451 15.46 35.76 2.13
CA SER A 451 14.69 35.94 3.36
C SER A 451 13.22 35.66 3.08
N LEU A 452 12.64 34.72 3.84
CA LEU A 452 11.24 34.34 3.70
C LEU A 452 10.33 35.14 4.63
N VAL A 453 9.17 35.54 4.12
CA VAL A 453 8.14 36.24 4.87
C VAL A 453 7.31 35.23 5.68
N ARG A 454 7.12 35.50 6.98
CA ARG A 454 6.36 34.64 7.91
C ARG A 454 6.89 33.21 7.99
N PHE A 455 8.21 33.06 8.10
CA PHE A 455 8.84 31.75 8.31
C PHE A 455 8.38 31.10 9.62
N ASN A 456 7.89 29.87 9.54
CA ASN A 456 7.31 29.14 10.68
C ASN A 456 8.17 27.99 11.22
N GLY A 457 9.46 27.97 10.88
CA GLY A 457 10.39 26.89 11.23
C GLY A 457 10.55 25.84 10.13
N TRP A 458 9.58 25.72 9.23
CA TRP A 458 9.65 24.81 8.07
C TRP A 458 9.63 25.56 6.74
N GLY A 459 8.78 26.59 6.63
CA GLY A 459 8.61 27.36 5.41
C GLY A 459 8.02 28.74 5.63
N GLY A 460 7.99 29.54 4.57
CA GLY A 460 7.46 30.89 4.53
C GLY A 460 7.24 31.35 3.09
N PHE A 461 6.62 32.51 2.90
CA PHE A 461 6.38 33.06 1.57
C PHE A 461 7.65 33.69 0.99
N SER A 462 7.81 33.61 -0.33
CA SER A 462 8.79 34.42 -1.07
C SER A 462 8.52 35.93 -0.84
N PRO A 463 9.50 36.82 -1.02
CA PRO A 463 9.32 38.27 -0.85
C PRO A 463 8.21 38.87 -1.72
N ASP A 464 7.94 38.30 -2.89
CA ASP A 464 6.84 38.71 -3.77
C ASP A 464 5.48 38.07 -3.39
N GLY A 465 5.48 37.11 -2.46
CA GLY A 465 4.29 36.39 -2.00
C GLY A 465 3.74 35.36 -2.96
N GLU A 466 4.38 35.12 -4.11
CA GLU A 466 3.85 34.23 -5.16
C GLU A 466 4.18 32.74 -4.94
N GLU A 467 5.16 32.44 -4.09
CA GLU A 467 5.57 31.09 -3.75
C GLU A 467 5.60 30.89 -2.23
N TYR A 468 5.24 29.69 -1.79
CA TYR A 468 5.46 29.22 -0.44
C TYR A 468 6.64 28.23 -0.45
N VAL A 469 7.72 28.62 0.23
CA VAL A 469 9.01 27.95 0.22
C VAL A 469 9.18 27.14 1.49
N ILE A 470 9.48 25.84 1.35
CA ILE A 470 9.68 24.87 2.42
C ILE A 470 11.14 24.41 2.35
N ARG A 471 11.86 24.48 3.47
CA ARG A 471 13.27 24.06 3.54
C ARG A 471 13.38 22.81 4.39
N LEU A 472 13.91 21.75 3.80
CA LEU A 472 14.08 20.42 4.38
C LEU A 472 15.57 20.09 4.43
N PRO A 473 16.34 20.69 5.36
CA PRO A 473 17.77 20.38 5.49
C PRO A 473 17.95 18.98 6.06
N ARG A 474 18.98 18.26 5.58
CA ARG A 474 19.30 16.96 6.15
C ARG A 474 19.81 17.09 7.58
N ALA A 475 19.28 16.26 8.48
CA ALA A 475 19.69 16.23 9.88
C ALA A 475 21.05 15.53 10.05
N ARG A 476 21.69 15.74 11.21
CA ARG A 476 23.02 15.17 11.53
C ARG A 476 23.02 13.63 11.60
N ASP A 477 21.88 13.05 11.92
CA ASP A 477 21.66 11.60 11.92
C ASP A 477 21.40 11.03 10.52
N GLY A 478 21.45 11.87 9.48
CA GLY A 478 21.21 11.50 8.09
C GLY A 478 19.73 11.43 7.72
N SER A 479 18.79 11.71 8.63
CA SER A 479 17.36 11.75 8.32
C SER A 479 16.95 13.04 7.61
N LEU A 480 15.83 13.00 6.90
CA LEU A 480 15.21 14.19 6.32
C LEU A 480 13.99 14.57 7.17
N PRO A 481 14.08 15.60 8.04
CA PRO A 481 12.94 16.06 8.81
C PRO A 481 11.85 16.62 7.88
N LEU A 482 10.60 16.26 8.13
CA LEU A 482 9.44 16.70 7.35
C LEU A 482 8.49 17.56 8.19
N PRO A 483 7.73 18.50 7.57
CA PRO A 483 6.71 19.27 8.27
C PRO A 483 5.68 18.35 8.95
N PRO A 484 4.96 18.80 10.00
CA PRO A 484 4.12 17.92 10.82
C PRO A 484 2.95 17.24 10.07
N LEU A 485 2.56 17.77 8.91
CA LEU A 485 1.59 17.21 7.98
C LEU A 485 2.08 17.45 6.54
N PRO A 486 1.63 16.67 5.55
CA PRO A 486 1.89 16.95 4.16
C PRO A 486 1.35 18.34 3.79
N TRP A 487 2.22 19.17 3.25
CA TRP A 487 1.89 20.49 2.71
C TRP A 487 1.86 20.33 1.20
N CYS A 488 0.71 20.63 0.60
CA CYS A 488 0.48 20.31 -0.80
C CYS A 488 0.11 21.54 -1.62
N ASN A 489 0.39 21.44 -2.91
CA ASN A 489 -0.10 22.33 -3.94
C ASN A 489 -1.10 21.60 -4.84
N VAL A 490 -2.20 22.26 -5.19
CA VAL A 490 -3.21 21.74 -6.11
C VAL A 490 -3.12 22.55 -7.39
N ILE A 491 -2.76 21.89 -8.48
CA ILE A 491 -2.46 22.51 -9.77
C ILE A 491 -3.43 21.91 -10.79
N ALA A 492 -4.42 22.70 -11.20
CA ALA A 492 -5.52 22.22 -12.03
C ALA A 492 -6.02 23.29 -13.00
N HIS A 493 -6.66 22.85 -14.08
CA HIS A 493 -7.60 23.64 -14.86
C HIS A 493 -8.93 22.86 -14.94
N GLU A 494 -9.90 23.36 -15.71
CA GLU A 494 -11.28 22.86 -15.72
C GLU A 494 -11.41 21.34 -15.93
N ASP A 495 -10.55 20.72 -16.73
CA ASP A 495 -10.70 19.32 -17.14
C ASP A 495 -9.54 18.41 -16.69
N PHE A 496 -8.59 18.92 -15.90
CA PHE A 496 -7.41 18.13 -15.51
C PHE A 496 -6.69 18.76 -14.33
N GLY A 497 -6.07 17.93 -13.50
CA GLY A 497 -5.24 18.46 -12.43
C GLY A 497 -4.38 17.44 -11.73
N MET A 498 -3.56 17.96 -10.83
CA MET A 498 -2.76 17.18 -9.91
C MET A 498 -2.72 17.83 -8.53
N LEU A 499 -2.56 17.01 -7.51
CA LEU A 499 -2.07 17.39 -6.20
C LEU A 499 -0.63 16.92 -6.09
N VAL A 500 0.24 17.75 -5.50
CA VAL A 500 1.63 17.38 -5.18
C VAL A 500 1.99 17.86 -3.79
N THR A 501 2.56 17.00 -2.95
CA THR A 501 3.03 17.36 -1.60
C THR A 501 4.49 17.80 -1.61
N GLU A 502 4.98 18.29 -0.48
CA GLU A 502 6.38 18.66 -0.33
C GLU A 502 7.32 17.45 -0.42
N THR A 503 6.83 16.22 -0.22
CA THR A 503 7.66 15.01 -0.43
C THR A 503 7.79 14.63 -1.90
N GLY A 504 6.95 15.20 -2.77
CA GLY A 504 6.78 14.79 -4.16
C GLY A 504 5.65 13.77 -4.37
N ALA A 505 4.93 13.34 -3.32
CA ALA A 505 3.76 12.48 -3.47
C ALA A 505 2.71 13.20 -4.31
N SER A 506 2.20 12.55 -5.36
CA SER A 506 1.24 13.17 -6.27
C SER A 506 0.07 12.29 -6.68
N CYS A 507 -1.09 12.93 -6.84
CA CYS A 507 -2.31 12.35 -7.39
C CYS A 507 -2.73 13.16 -8.63
N THR A 508 -2.82 12.51 -9.79
CA THR A 508 -3.24 13.13 -11.05
C THR A 508 -4.64 12.63 -11.44
N TRP A 509 -5.49 13.49 -12.00
CA TRP A 509 -6.84 13.15 -12.48
C TRP A 509 -7.19 13.84 -13.79
N SER A 510 -8.20 13.30 -14.49
CA SER A 510 -8.72 13.82 -15.75
C SER A 510 -10.24 13.96 -15.70
N GLY A 511 -10.75 15.18 -15.90
CA GLY A 511 -12.08 15.59 -15.50
C GLY A 511 -12.13 15.73 -13.97
N ASN A 512 -12.53 14.65 -13.29
CA ASN A 512 -12.90 14.69 -11.88
C ASN A 512 -11.90 14.00 -10.95
N SER A 513 -11.45 14.70 -9.90
CA SER A 513 -10.52 14.16 -8.91
C SER A 513 -11.10 13.00 -8.08
N ARG A 514 -12.42 12.81 -8.07
CA ARG A 514 -13.10 11.67 -7.41
C ARG A 514 -13.38 10.54 -8.39
N GLU A 515 -13.98 10.85 -9.53
CA GLU A 515 -14.51 9.85 -10.48
C GLU A 515 -13.43 9.22 -11.36
N TYR A 516 -12.42 9.99 -11.77
CA TYR A 516 -11.44 9.53 -12.76
C TYR A 516 -10.01 9.98 -12.44
N ARG A 517 -9.43 9.28 -11.48
CA ARG A 517 -8.03 9.41 -11.10
C ARG A 517 -7.15 8.63 -12.06
N LEU A 518 -6.06 9.24 -12.52
CA LEU A 518 -5.01 8.55 -13.26
C LEU A 518 -4.05 7.83 -12.31
N THR A 519 -3.70 8.46 -11.20
CA THR A 519 -2.81 7.90 -10.16
C THR A 519 -3.52 7.86 -8.79
N PRO A 520 -3.08 7.01 -7.84
CA PRO A 520 -3.75 6.86 -6.55
C PRO A 520 -3.77 8.15 -5.73
N TRP A 521 -4.86 8.31 -4.97
CA TRP A 521 -4.94 9.25 -3.86
C TRP A 521 -5.03 8.46 -2.55
N SER A 522 -4.00 8.57 -1.71
CA SER A 522 -3.90 7.82 -0.45
C SER A 522 -4.69 8.47 0.69
N ASN A 523 -4.80 9.80 0.70
CA ASN A 523 -5.35 10.61 1.79
C ASN A 523 -4.76 10.23 3.17
N ASP A 524 -3.49 9.79 3.19
CA ASP A 524 -2.77 9.42 4.40
C ASP A 524 -1.82 10.55 4.81
N THR A 525 -2.26 11.33 5.79
CA THR A 525 -1.51 12.51 6.29
C THR A 525 -0.27 12.17 7.13
N VAL A 526 0.05 10.88 7.30
CA VAL A 526 1.16 10.42 8.13
C VAL A 526 2.26 9.88 7.25
N SER A 527 1.95 8.85 6.47
CA SER A 527 2.95 8.15 5.65
C SER A 527 3.19 8.84 4.29
N ASP A 528 2.26 9.69 3.84
CA ASP A 528 2.28 10.36 2.53
C ASP A 528 2.76 9.46 1.37
N PRO A 529 2.07 8.32 1.08
CA PRO A 529 2.49 7.34 0.08
C PRO A 529 2.80 7.94 -1.29
N ILE A 530 3.98 7.60 -1.83
CA ILE A 530 4.36 7.93 -3.21
C ILE A 530 4.08 6.71 -4.11
N ASP A 531 3.14 6.88 -5.05
CA ASP A 531 2.79 5.91 -6.10
C ASP A 531 3.07 6.46 -7.52
N ASP A 532 3.59 7.68 -7.60
CA ASP A 532 4.08 8.36 -8.81
C ASP A 532 5.49 8.87 -8.46
N ALA A 533 6.46 7.96 -8.55
CA ALA A 533 7.79 8.16 -8.01
C ALA A 533 8.79 8.60 -9.08
N LEU A 534 9.71 9.48 -8.70
CA LEU A 534 10.88 9.85 -9.48
C LEU A 534 12.14 9.35 -8.77
N TRP A 535 13.11 8.89 -9.57
CA TRP A 535 14.41 8.43 -9.07
C TRP A 535 15.52 8.81 -10.05
N LEU A 536 16.72 8.92 -9.50
CA LEU A 536 17.97 9.16 -10.18
C LEU A 536 18.97 8.11 -9.69
N ARG A 537 19.68 7.50 -10.64
CA ARG A 537 20.77 6.57 -10.39
C ARG A 537 22.01 7.04 -11.10
N ASP A 538 23.12 7.07 -10.38
CA ASP A 538 24.44 7.14 -10.99
C ASP A 538 24.89 5.74 -11.41
N GLU A 539 25.19 5.56 -12.70
CA GLU A 539 25.55 4.24 -13.24
C GLU A 539 26.98 3.82 -12.91
N ALA A 540 27.87 4.75 -12.56
CA ALA A 540 29.24 4.45 -12.19
C ALA A 540 29.35 4.06 -10.71
N SER A 541 28.73 4.81 -9.81
CA SER A 541 28.77 4.54 -8.36
C SER A 541 27.69 3.57 -7.90
N GLY A 542 26.59 3.49 -8.64
CA GLY A 542 25.39 2.76 -8.24
C GLY A 542 24.58 3.42 -7.13
N ALA A 543 24.87 4.69 -6.80
CA ALA A 543 24.06 5.47 -5.86
C ALA A 543 22.66 5.75 -6.43
N VAL A 544 21.66 5.74 -5.57
CA VAL A 544 20.24 5.96 -5.92
C VAL A 544 19.62 6.96 -4.94
N TRP A 545 18.90 7.93 -5.48
CA TRP A 545 18.12 8.89 -4.71
C TRP A 545 17.00 9.47 -5.58
N SER A 546 16.11 10.24 -4.98
CA SER A 546 15.00 10.90 -5.65
C SER A 546 15.34 12.36 -5.97
N PRO A 547 14.96 12.89 -7.15
CA PRO A 547 15.08 14.32 -7.45
C PRO A 547 13.98 15.17 -6.77
N THR A 548 13.19 14.52 -5.90
CA THR A 548 12.21 15.03 -4.94
C THR A 548 12.55 14.45 -3.55
N PRO A 549 12.03 14.99 -2.43
CA PRO A 549 12.38 14.49 -1.10
C PRO A 549 12.07 13.01 -0.84
N GLY A 550 11.09 12.42 -1.50
CA GLY A 550 10.86 10.98 -1.51
C GLY A 550 10.79 10.38 -2.92
N PRO A 551 10.72 9.04 -3.05
CA PRO A 551 10.73 8.06 -1.96
C PRO A 551 12.08 7.87 -1.27
N VAL A 552 13.19 8.20 -1.93
CA VAL A 552 14.55 8.01 -1.38
C VAL A 552 15.26 9.36 -1.30
N PRO A 553 15.28 10.03 -0.14
CA PRO A 553 15.96 11.33 -0.02
C PRO A 553 17.46 11.19 -0.32
N GLY A 554 18.01 12.15 -1.07
CA GLY A 554 19.43 12.24 -1.40
C GLY A 554 20.13 13.45 -0.78
N GLY A 555 21.47 13.39 -0.71
CA GLY A 555 22.33 14.56 -0.56
C GLY A 555 22.16 15.38 0.73
N ASP A 556 22.12 16.71 0.58
CA ASP A 556 22.13 17.71 1.68
C ASP A 556 20.72 18.15 2.15
N GLY A 557 19.66 17.67 1.50
CA GLY A 557 18.28 18.08 1.76
C GLY A 557 17.58 18.62 0.52
N TYR A 558 16.52 19.39 0.70
CA TYR A 558 15.72 19.96 -0.39
C TYR A 558 15.13 21.34 -0.03
N GLU A 559 14.93 22.18 -1.04
CA GLU A 559 14.02 23.34 -0.98
C GLU A 559 12.83 23.08 -1.92
N VAL A 560 11.62 23.18 -1.39
CA VAL A 560 10.38 22.98 -2.14
C VAL A 560 9.66 24.32 -2.26
N ARG A 561 9.27 24.70 -3.47
CA ARG A 561 8.61 25.97 -3.76
C ARG A 561 7.27 25.67 -4.40
N HIS A 562 6.20 25.77 -3.63
CA HIS A 562 4.84 25.72 -4.15
C HIS A 562 4.49 27.11 -4.69
N GLY A 563 4.10 27.21 -5.96
CA GLY A 563 3.69 28.46 -6.57
C GLY A 563 2.38 28.32 -7.34
N PHE A 564 1.90 29.42 -7.90
CA PHE A 564 0.71 29.39 -8.74
C PHE A 564 0.96 28.62 -10.04
N GLY A 565 0.29 27.47 -10.18
CA GLY A 565 0.36 26.65 -11.39
C GLY A 565 1.55 25.68 -11.47
N ARG A 566 2.46 25.68 -10.50
CA ARG A 566 3.63 24.78 -10.48
C ARG A 566 4.17 24.53 -9.08
N THR A 567 4.92 23.45 -8.92
CA THR A 567 5.79 23.20 -7.76
C THR A 567 7.20 22.93 -8.25
N ARG A 568 8.21 23.47 -7.56
CA ARG A 568 9.62 23.21 -7.82
C ARG A 568 10.28 22.55 -6.63
N PHE A 569 11.14 21.57 -6.89
CA PHE A 569 12.00 20.92 -5.91
C PHE A 569 13.44 21.17 -6.31
N LEU A 570 14.21 21.74 -5.40
CA LEU A 570 15.64 21.99 -5.55
C LEU A 570 16.37 21.04 -4.62
N GLY A 571 17.33 20.30 -5.17
CA GLY A 571 18.14 19.34 -4.45
C GLY A 571 19.57 19.35 -4.95
N ALA A 572 20.47 18.83 -4.14
CA ALA A 572 21.87 18.65 -4.47
C ALA A 572 22.38 17.40 -3.77
N ALA A 573 23.10 16.57 -4.52
CA ALA A 573 23.70 15.35 -3.99
C ALA A 573 24.95 15.04 -4.81
N GLU A 574 26.04 14.70 -4.14
CA GLU A 574 27.37 14.61 -4.79
C GLU A 574 27.65 15.87 -5.61
N ASP A 575 28.25 15.80 -6.80
CA ASP A 575 28.48 16.99 -7.64
C ASP A 575 27.28 17.39 -8.53
N LEU A 576 26.08 16.89 -8.23
CA LEU A 576 24.89 17.11 -9.04
C LEU A 576 23.88 18.03 -8.35
N GLN A 577 23.42 19.04 -9.07
CA GLN A 577 22.26 19.86 -8.69
C GLN A 577 21.05 19.41 -9.49
N THR A 578 19.91 19.28 -8.82
CA THR A 578 18.65 18.86 -9.44
C THR A 578 17.55 19.89 -9.22
N GLU A 579 16.89 20.30 -10.30
CA GLU A 579 15.63 21.07 -10.26
C GLU A 579 14.51 20.22 -10.88
N THR A 580 13.54 19.81 -10.07
CA THR A 580 12.32 19.15 -10.55
C THR A 580 11.17 20.14 -10.56
N THR A 581 10.59 20.42 -11.72
CA THR A 581 9.36 21.22 -11.85
C THR A 581 8.18 20.32 -12.20
N MET A 582 7.12 20.36 -11.41
CA MET A 582 5.86 19.68 -11.70
C MET A 582 4.75 20.71 -11.96
N PHE A 583 4.02 20.55 -13.07
CA PHE A 583 2.91 21.41 -13.47
C PHE A 583 1.94 20.68 -14.40
N VAL A 584 0.80 21.32 -14.72
CA VAL A 584 -0.15 20.83 -15.74
C VAL A 584 -0.29 21.87 -16.84
N HIS A 585 -0.61 21.44 -18.07
CA HIS A 585 -0.88 22.37 -19.15
C HIS A 585 -2.07 23.29 -18.80
N ALA A 586 -2.08 24.52 -19.34
CA ALA A 586 -3.14 25.50 -19.07
C ALA A 586 -4.55 25.02 -19.49
N THR A 587 -4.62 24.20 -20.54
CA THR A 587 -5.87 23.76 -21.20
C THR A 587 -5.90 22.31 -21.69
N GLN A 588 -4.78 21.58 -21.61
CA GLN A 588 -4.67 20.23 -22.18
C GLN A 588 -4.53 19.23 -21.03
N ARG A 589 -5.04 18.00 -21.21
CA ARG A 589 -5.05 16.95 -20.19
C ARG A 589 -3.69 16.26 -20.04
N VAL A 590 -2.66 17.03 -19.70
CA VAL A 590 -1.27 16.56 -19.57
C VAL A 590 -0.59 17.21 -18.35
N ARG A 591 0.01 16.37 -17.52
CA ARG A 591 0.94 16.70 -16.43
C ARG A 591 2.38 16.56 -16.91
N PHE A 592 3.25 17.44 -16.45
CA PHE A 592 4.68 17.42 -16.69
C PHE A 592 5.43 17.24 -15.36
N ALA A 593 6.45 16.39 -15.35
CA ALA A 593 7.51 16.36 -14.34
C ALA A 593 8.87 16.52 -15.04
N ARG A 594 9.38 17.76 -15.06
CA ARG A 594 10.64 18.12 -15.71
C ARG A 594 11.78 18.10 -14.71
N VAL A 595 12.75 17.23 -14.92
CA VAL A 595 13.96 17.08 -14.10
C VAL A 595 15.14 17.68 -14.86
N ARG A 596 15.70 18.77 -14.34
CA ARG A 596 16.96 19.34 -14.80
C ARG A 596 18.08 18.89 -13.89
N VAL A 597 19.17 18.40 -14.47
CA VAL A 597 20.35 17.96 -13.73
C VAL A 597 21.56 18.73 -14.24
N THR A 598 22.22 19.46 -13.35
CA THR A 598 23.45 20.19 -13.62
C THR A 598 24.63 19.48 -12.96
N ASN A 599 25.66 19.17 -13.75
CA ASN A 599 26.88 18.57 -13.24
C ASN A 599 27.91 19.66 -12.91
N SER A 600 28.08 19.93 -11.62
CA SER A 600 29.08 20.87 -11.12
C SER A 600 30.47 20.26 -10.92
N GLY A 601 30.59 18.94 -11.13
CA GLY A 601 31.81 18.18 -10.92
C GLY A 601 32.73 18.17 -12.13
N PRO A 602 33.98 17.71 -11.95
CA PRO A 602 35.00 17.70 -13.00
C PRO A 602 34.85 16.53 -14.00
N THR A 603 34.00 15.54 -13.72
CA THR A 603 33.85 14.32 -14.52
C THR A 603 32.45 14.20 -15.10
N ALA A 604 32.34 13.71 -16.34
CA ALA A 604 31.05 13.40 -16.94
C ALA A 604 30.31 12.32 -16.14
N ARG A 605 29.00 12.49 -15.96
CA ARG A 605 28.15 11.59 -15.16
C ARG A 605 27.18 10.85 -16.07
N ARG A 606 27.08 9.53 -15.91
CA ARG A 606 26.10 8.70 -16.64
C ARG A 606 24.95 8.39 -15.69
N LEU A 607 23.78 8.92 -16.00
CA LEU A 607 22.64 8.87 -15.11
C LEU A 607 21.47 8.12 -15.77
N SER A 608 20.78 7.31 -14.97
CA SER A 608 19.43 6.88 -15.27
C SER A 608 18.45 7.67 -14.41
N ILE A 609 17.51 8.36 -15.05
CA ILE A 609 16.39 9.04 -14.41
C ILE A 609 15.15 8.23 -14.76
N GLY A 610 14.31 7.91 -13.80
CA GLY A 610 13.07 7.22 -14.12
C GLY A 610 11.86 7.70 -13.36
N ASN A 611 10.71 7.34 -13.93
CA ASN A 611 9.39 7.58 -13.39
C ASN A 611 8.64 6.26 -13.32
N ALA A 612 8.06 5.96 -12.17
CA ALA A 612 7.25 4.76 -11.97
C ALA A 612 5.91 5.16 -11.38
N VAL A 613 4.85 4.84 -12.11
CA VAL A 613 3.49 5.29 -11.82
C VAL A 613 2.58 4.09 -11.67
N ARG A 614 1.86 4.01 -10.54
CA ARG A 614 0.69 3.14 -10.39
C ARG A 614 -0.51 3.82 -11.05
N LEU A 615 -1.21 3.09 -11.91
CA LEU A 615 -2.38 3.58 -12.62
C LEU A 615 -3.68 3.16 -11.89
N VAL A 616 -4.67 4.05 -11.94
CA VAL A 616 -6.03 3.82 -11.40
C VAL A 616 -7.06 3.79 -12.51
N LEU A 617 -7.12 4.82 -13.36
CA LEU A 617 -8.08 4.98 -14.46
C LEU A 617 -9.55 4.77 -14.04
N GLY A 618 -9.93 5.47 -12.97
CA GLY A 618 -11.28 5.41 -12.40
C GLY A 618 -11.33 5.94 -10.95
N THR A 619 -12.27 5.42 -10.15
CA THR A 619 -12.55 5.91 -8.79
C THR A 619 -11.54 5.44 -7.75
N GLY A 620 -10.79 4.36 -7.96
CA GLY A 620 -9.81 3.88 -6.99
C GLY A 620 -9.16 2.55 -7.37
N ALA A 621 -7.89 2.39 -7.00
CA ALA A 621 -7.06 1.25 -7.42
C ALA A 621 -7.69 -0.12 -7.06
N VAL A 622 -8.34 -0.21 -5.89
CA VAL A 622 -8.98 -1.45 -5.40
C VAL A 622 -9.99 -2.04 -6.39
N GLY A 623 -10.75 -1.18 -7.09
CA GLY A 623 -11.81 -1.63 -8.01
C GLY A 623 -11.37 -1.70 -9.47
N THR A 624 -10.25 -1.07 -9.84
CA THR A 624 -9.86 -0.92 -11.25
C THR A 624 -8.60 -1.69 -11.63
N SER A 625 -7.65 -1.90 -10.72
CA SER A 625 -6.29 -2.42 -11.03
C SER A 625 -6.30 -3.75 -11.78
N ARG A 626 -7.30 -4.60 -11.52
CA ARG A 626 -7.47 -5.93 -12.16
C ARG A 626 -7.91 -5.88 -13.61
N PHE A 627 -8.48 -4.76 -14.04
CA PHE A 627 -9.13 -4.64 -15.35
C PHE A 627 -8.38 -3.74 -16.30
N LEU A 628 -7.34 -3.05 -15.82
CA LEU A 628 -6.55 -2.15 -16.65
C LEU A 628 -5.80 -2.93 -17.74
N SER A 629 -5.87 -2.39 -18.94
CA SER A 629 -5.03 -2.78 -20.06
C SER A 629 -3.90 -1.78 -20.19
N ASN A 630 -2.69 -2.25 -20.49
CA ASN A 630 -1.61 -1.40 -20.95
C ASN A 630 -0.87 -2.01 -22.14
N GLU A 631 -0.25 -1.15 -22.93
CA GLU A 631 0.65 -1.52 -24.01
C GLU A 631 1.84 -0.58 -24.09
N VAL A 632 2.99 -1.11 -24.52
CA VAL A 632 4.19 -0.31 -24.77
C VAL A 632 4.28 -0.02 -26.27
N ALA A 633 4.17 1.25 -26.63
CA ALA A 633 4.26 1.74 -28.01
C ALA A 633 5.54 2.58 -28.18
N GLY A 634 6.62 1.95 -28.67
CA GLY A 634 7.94 2.58 -28.75
C GLY A 634 8.50 2.88 -27.36
N THR A 635 8.65 4.16 -27.04
CA THR A 635 9.13 4.65 -25.72
C THR A 635 7.99 5.13 -24.82
N ARG A 636 6.73 4.83 -25.18
CA ARG A 636 5.53 5.26 -24.45
C ARG A 636 4.80 4.06 -23.86
N VAL A 637 4.07 4.31 -22.78
CA VAL A 637 3.07 3.37 -22.24
C VAL A 637 1.69 3.96 -22.49
N LEU A 638 0.80 3.21 -23.11
CA LEU A 638 -0.63 3.53 -23.20
C LEU A 638 -1.40 2.62 -22.28
N ALA A 639 -2.46 3.14 -21.66
CA ALA A 639 -3.31 2.37 -20.77
C ALA A 639 -4.76 2.83 -20.85
N HIS A 640 -5.70 1.90 -20.68
CA HIS A 640 -7.13 2.18 -20.64
C HIS A 640 -7.85 1.23 -19.69
N ASN A 641 -9.00 1.67 -19.20
CA ASN A 641 -9.91 0.85 -18.42
C ASN A 641 -11.11 0.44 -19.30
N PRO A 642 -11.19 -0.83 -19.74
CA PRO A 642 -12.26 -1.28 -20.63
C PRO A 642 -13.63 -1.36 -19.94
N LEU A 643 -13.69 -1.21 -18.61
CA LEU A 643 -14.92 -1.17 -17.82
C LEU A 643 -15.32 0.24 -17.40
N ASP A 644 -14.55 1.25 -17.77
CA ASP A 644 -14.94 2.63 -17.54
C ASP A 644 -16.15 3.02 -18.40
N VAL A 645 -16.89 4.04 -17.95
CA VAL A 645 -18.01 4.62 -18.72
C VAL A 645 -17.57 5.15 -20.09
N SER A 646 -16.30 5.54 -20.23
CA SER A 646 -15.66 5.97 -21.47
C SER A 646 -14.53 5.01 -21.85
N PRO A 647 -14.83 3.80 -22.34
CA PRO A 647 -13.84 2.72 -22.42
C PRO A 647 -12.85 2.87 -23.59
N ARG A 648 -13.00 3.89 -24.42
CA ARG A 648 -12.01 4.31 -25.43
C ARG A 648 -10.94 5.23 -24.87
N ARG A 649 -11.24 5.90 -23.75
CA ARG A 649 -10.37 6.86 -23.09
C ARG A 649 -9.03 6.23 -22.78
N THR A 650 -7.95 6.89 -23.20
CA THR A 650 -6.59 6.34 -23.15
C THR A 650 -5.67 7.31 -22.42
N THR A 651 -5.07 6.81 -21.35
CA THR A 651 -3.98 7.46 -20.63
C THR A 651 -2.65 7.09 -21.25
N PHE A 652 -1.71 8.03 -21.29
CA PHE A 652 -0.35 7.79 -21.77
C PHE A 652 0.70 8.28 -20.78
N ALA A 653 1.84 7.59 -20.78
CA ALA A 653 3.08 8.05 -20.16
C ALA A 653 4.20 8.09 -21.21
N ALA A 654 5.00 9.16 -21.22
CA ALA A 654 6.12 9.34 -22.15
C ALA A 654 7.29 10.09 -21.48
N ALA A 655 8.51 9.92 -22.00
CA ALA A 655 9.67 10.70 -21.58
C ALA A 655 10.30 11.42 -22.79
N ILE A 656 10.79 12.63 -22.56
CA ILE A 656 11.45 13.46 -23.56
C ILE A 656 12.80 13.98 -23.05
N GLY A 657 13.71 14.37 -23.96
CA GLY A 657 15.02 14.95 -23.62
C GLY A 657 16.09 13.93 -23.17
N ALA A 658 15.81 12.63 -23.34
CA ALA A 658 16.73 11.55 -23.00
C ALA A 658 17.54 11.05 -24.21
N ASP A 659 18.77 10.58 -23.99
CA ASP A 659 19.58 9.96 -25.05
C ASP A 659 19.01 8.58 -25.44
N ARG A 660 18.42 7.88 -24.46
CA ARG A 660 17.67 6.63 -24.64
C ARG A 660 16.57 6.54 -23.58
N CYS A 661 15.40 6.01 -23.96
CA CYS A 661 14.34 5.72 -23.01
C CYS A 661 13.84 4.28 -23.15
N ASP A 662 13.70 3.60 -22.02
CA ASP A 662 13.02 2.31 -21.92
C ASP A 662 11.64 2.50 -21.27
N ALA A 663 10.66 1.67 -21.66
CA ALA A 663 9.30 1.71 -21.15
C ALA A 663 8.79 0.32 -20.78
N SER A 664 8.01 0.23 -19.70
CA SER A 664 7.36 -1.01 -19.26
C SER A 664 6.01 -0.73 -18.59
N GLY A 665 5.05 -1.63 -18.80
CA GLY A 665 3.78 -1.66 -18.08
C GLY A 665 3.79 -2.50 -16.80
N ASP A 666 4.91 -3.15 -16.47
CA ASP A 666 5.04 -4.06 -15.34
C ASP A 666 5.67 -3.38 -14.11
N LEU A 667 4.83 -2.64 -13.39
CA LEU A 667 5.23 -1.96 -12.16
C LEU A 667 5.66 -2.95 -11.07
N ALA A 668 5.02 -4.12 -10.97
CA ALA A 668 5.35 -5.11 -9.96
C ALA A 668 6.76 -5.68 -10.16
N ALA A 669 7.16 -5.95 -11.40
CA ALA A 669 8.53 -6.35 -11.74
C ALA A 669 9.55 -5.24 -11.47
N PHE A 670 9.14 -3.97 -11.64
CA PHE A 670 9.99 -2.82 -11.38
C PHE A 670 10.24 -2.59 -9.88
N LEU A 671 9.18 -2.56 -9.08
CA LEU A 671 9.24 -2.35 -7.62
C LEU A 671 9.92 -3.54 -6.92
N GLY A 672 9.56 -4.77 -7.27
CA GLY A 672 9.93 -5.95 -6.49
C GLY A 672 9.25 -5.92 -5.11
N ASP A 673 10.01 -6.23 -4.07
CA ASP A 673 9.49 -6.38 -2.70
C ASP A 673 9.51 -5.07 -1.89
N SER A 674 10.13 -4.00 -2.42
CA SER A 674 10.17 -2.67 -1.78
C SER A 674 9.53 -1.61 -2.67
N PRO A 675 8.47 -0.92 -2.22
CA PRO A 675 7.89 0.19 -2.97
C PRO A 675 8.77 1.44 -2.96
N ASP A 676 9.60 1.63 -1.92
CA ASP A 676 10.37 2.86 -1.72
C ASP A 676 11.75 2.81 -2.40
N LEU A 677 12.35 1.61 -2.54
CA LEU A 677 13.60 1.42 -3.27
C LEU A 677 13.44 0.30 -4.32
N PRO A 678 12.98 0.62 -5.54
CA PRO A 678 12.62 -0.37 -6.53
C PRO A 678 13.80 -1.30 -6.91
N LEU A 679 13.54 -2.60 -6.97
CA LEU A 679 14.55 -3.62 -7.27
C LEU A 679 15.27 -3.38 -8.61
N ALA A 680 14.53 -2.94 -9.63
CA ALA A 680 15.11 -2.67 -10.94
C ALA A 680 16.10 -1.49 -10.93
N VAL A 681 15.85 -0.49 -10.08
CA VAL A 681 16.73 0.67 -9.90
C VAL A 681 18.01 0.24 -9.19
N VAL A 682 17.90 -0.57 -8.14
CA VAL A 682 19.05 -1.11 -7.41
C VAL A 682 19.95 -1.97 -8.33
N ARG A 683 19.36 -2.78 -9.21
CA ARG A 683 20.09 -3.68 -10.10
C ARG A 683 20.77 -2.99 -11.30
N GLY A 684 20.43 -1.73 -11.61
CA GLY A 684 20.99 -1.00 -12.77
C GLY A 684 20.63 -1.60 -14.14
N GLY A 685 19.56 -2.39 -14.23
CA GLY A 685 19.18 -3.14 -15.44
C GLY A 685 17.95 -2.59 -16.15
N ALA A 686 17.80 -2.88 -17.44
CA ALA A 686 16.56 -2.59 -18.16
C ALA A 686 15.42 -3.38 -17.55
N VAL A 687 14.26 -2.75 -17.42
CA VAL A 687 13.02 -3.47 -17.07
C VAL A 687 12.61 -4.25 -18.31
N PRO A 688 12.45 -5.59 -18.25
CA PRO A 688 12.00 -6.33 -19.41
C PRO A 688 10.65 -5.76 -19.87
N PRO A 689 10.47 -5.47 -21.17
CA PRO A 689 9.20 -4.99 -21.67
C PRO A 689 8.18 -6.11 -21.52
N ARG A 690 7.19 -5.93 -20.65
CA ARG A 690 6.02 -6.81 -20.66
C ARG A 690 5.03 -6.25 -21.67
N ARG A 691 4.69 -7.08 -22.67
CA ARG A 691 3.70 -6.76 -23.69
C ARG A 691 2.41 -7.52 -23.38
N GLY A 692 1.28 -6.86 -23.48
CA GLY A 692 -0.05 -7.49 -23.47
C GLY A 692 -0.91 -7.15 -22.25
N LEU A 693 -2.20 -7.40 -22.41
CA LEU A 693 -3.26 -7.23 -21.42
C LEU A 693 -2.92 -7.93 -20.09
N GLY A 694 -3.12 -7.24 -18.97
CA GLY A 694 -2.73 -7.72 -17.65
C GLY A 694 -1.23 -7.61 -17.32
N ALA A 695 -0.47 -6.81 -18.09
CA ALA A 695 0.95 -6.56 -17.85
C ALA A 695 1.26 -5.75 -16.57
N GLY A 696 0.25 -5.23 -15.85
CA GLY A 696 0.40 -4.53 -14.58
C GLY A 696 -0.40 -3.23 -14.55
N ALA A 697 -0.84 -2.79 -13.37
CA ALA A 697 -1.52 -1.50 -13.22
C ALA A 697 -0.50 -0.36 -13.10
N GLY A 698 0.40 -0.20 -14.07
CA GLY A 698 1.39 0.86 -14.01
C GLY A 698 2.08 1.23 -15.31
N ALA A 699 2.86 2.31 -15.24
CA ALA A 699 3.69 2.83 -16.31
C ALA A 699 5.07 3.15 -15.73
N VAL A 700 6.11 2.57 -16.31
CA VAL A 700 7.51 2.74 -15.89
C VAL A 700 8.32 3.23 -17.06
N LEU A 701 9.02 4.35 -16.87
CA LEU A 701 9.89 4.98 -17.85
C LEU A 701 11.29 5.13 -17.25
N ARG A 702 12.31 4.79 -18.03
CA ARG A 702 13.71 4.97 -17.66
C ARG A 702 14.47 5.70 -18.77
N ALA A 703 14.85 6.94 -18.50
CA ALA A 703 15.64 7.80 -19.36
C ALA A 703 17.13 7.72 -18.98
N ALA A 704 17.99 7.39 -19.93
CA ALA A 704 19.45 7.47 -19.77
C ALA A 704 19.96 8.79 -20.35
N VAL A 705 20.84 9.46 -19.60
CA VAL A 705 21.51 10.71 -20.02
C VAL A 705 22.98 10.72 -19.61
N VAL A 706 23.82 11.33 -20.44
CA VAL A 706 25.19 11.69 -20.07
C VAL A 706 25.27 13.20 -19.83
N VAL A 707 25.76 13.61 -18.66
CA VAL A 707 25.90 15.02 -18.28
C VAL A 707 27.39 15.34 -18.16
N ALA A 708 27.93 16.08 -19.13
CA ALA A 708 29.32 16.52 -19.13
C ALA A 708 29.61 17.52 -17.98
N PRO A 709 30.89 17.74 -17.61
CA PRO A 709 31.26 18.76 -16.64
C PRO A 709 30.72 20.13 -17.02
N GLY A 710 30.02 20.80 -16.09
CA GLY A 710 29.38 22.10 -16.29
C GLY A 710 28.11 22.08 -17.16
N GLU A 711 27.69 20.92 -17.68
CA GLU A 711 26.51 20.80 -18.50
C GLU A 711 25.23 20.66 -17.65
N THR A 712 24.12 21.18 -18.18
CA THR A 712 22.78 20.89 -17.70
C THR A 712 22.02 20.05 -18.73
N ARG A 713 21.45 18.93 -18.28
CA ARG A 713 20.53 18.11 -19.10
C ARG A 713 19.13 18.14 -18.52
N THR A 714 18.14 18.04 -19.39
CA THR A 714 16.72 18.09 -19.03
C THR A 714 16.02 16.83 -19.52
N VAL A 715 15.33 16.13 -18.63
CA VAL A 715 14.41 15.04 -18.97
C VAL A 715 13.02 15.40 -18.45
N THR A 716 11.99 15.26 -19.26
CA THR A 716 10.61 15.49 -18.82
C THR A 716 9.78 14.22 -18.96
N PHE A 717 9.06 13.86 -17.90
CA PHE A 717 8.06 12.80 -17.92
C PHE A 717 6.67 13.42 -18.08
N LEU A 718 5.92 12.90 -19.04
CA LEU A 718 4.54 13.28 -19.35
C LEU A 718 3.61 12.21 -18.82
N LEU A 719 2.51 12.62 -18.19
CA LEU A 719 1.38 11.77 -17.88
C LEU A 719 0.10 12.50 -18.31
N GLY A 720 -0.63 11.93 -19.26
CA GLY A 720 -1.80 12.58 -19.84
C GLY A 720 -2.90 11.63 -20.21
N ASP A 721 -4.04 12.18 -20.62
CA ASP A 721 -5.26 11.45 -20.91
C ASP A 721 -5.97 12.05 -22.13
N ALA A 722 -6.51 11.18 -22.98
CA ALA A 722 -7.21 11.56 -24.20
C ALA A 722 -8.45 10.69 -24.41
N ASP A 723 -9.36 11.15 -25.27
CA ASP A 723 -10.62 10.45 -25.54
C ASP A 723 -10.40 9.10 -26.25
N ASP A 724 -9.26 8.94 -26.93
CA ASP A 724 -8.81 7.69 -27.55
C ASP A 724 -7.28 7.61 -27.69
N ALA A 725 -6.80 6.45 -28.17
CA ALA A 725 -5.37 6.19 -28.37
C ALA A 725 -4.73 7.13 -29.40
N ALA A 726 -5.46 7.56 -30.44
CA ALA A 726 -4.95 8.48 -31.44
C ALA A 726 -4.72 9.88 -30.83
N GLY A 727 -5.65 10.35 -30.01
CA GLY A 727 -5.51 11.58 -29.22
C GLY A 727 -4.35 11.50 -28.23
N ALA A 728 -4.15 10.35 -27.58
CA ALA A 728 -3.04 10.13 -26.65
C ALA A 728 -1.67 10.22 -27.37
N HIS A 729 -1.56 9.63 -28.55
CA HIS A 729 -0.37 9.79 -29.40
C HIS A 729 -0.15 11.24 -29.82
N ALA A 730 -1.20 11.92 -30.29
CA ALA A 730 -1.10 13.31 -30.74
C ALA A 730 -0.67 14.27 -29.62
N LEU A 731 -1.19 14.09 -28.40
CA LEU A 731 -0.75 14.86 -27.22
C LEU A 731 0.71 14.59 -26.87
N ALA A 732 1.14 13.33 -26.90
CA ALA A 732 2.53 12.99 -26.63
C ALA A 732 3.49 13.50 -27.72
N ASP A 733 3.07 13.52 -28.98
CA ASP A 733 3.84 14.08 -30.10
C ASP A 733 3.95 15.60 -30.04
N ARG A 734 2.87 16.28 -29.61
CA ARG A 734 2.83 17.74 -29.45
C ARG A 734 3.87 18.29 -28.47
N PHE A 735 4.23 17.52 -27.46
CA PHE A 735 5.22 17.91 -26.45
C PHE A 735 6.49 17.07 -26.55
N ALA A 736 6.87 16.64 -27.75
CA ALA A 736 8.06 15.83 -27.97
C ALA A 736 9.38 16.63 -27.85
N ASP A 737 9.33 17.97 -27.97
CA ASP A 737 10.48 18.86 -27.83
C ASP A 737 10.51 19.56 -26.47
N THR A 738 11.71 19.80 -25.94
CA THR A 738 11.88 20.49 -24.65
C THR A 738 11.41 21.94 -24.66
N GLY A 739 11.50 22.62 -25.79
CA GLY A 739 11.01 23.99 -25.98
C GLY A 739 9.49 24.08 -25.88
N ASP A 740 8.75 23.08 -26.35
CA ASP A 740 7.29 23.01 -26.21
C ASP A 740 6.88 22.87 -24.74
N VAL A 741 7.66 22.13 -23.95
CA VAL A 741 7.43 21.99 -22.50
C VAL A 741 7.74 23.28 -21.74
N ASP A 742 8.83 23.97 -22.10
CA ASP A 742 9.16 25.26 -21.50
C ASP A 742 8.10 26.31 -21.82
N ALA A 743 7.59 26.34 -23.06
CA ALA A 743 6.46 27.18 -23.45
C ALA A 743 5.18 26.84 -22.68
N ALA A 744 4.88 25.55 -22.51
CA ALA A 744 3.71 25.09 -21.75
C ALA A 744 3.77 25.49 -20.26
N GLU A 745 4.93 25.41 -19.61
CA GLU A 745 5.10 25.89 -18.23
C GLU A 745 4.86 27.40 -18.16
N HIS A 746 5.48 28.15 -19.09
CA HIS A 746 5.34 29.60 -19.13
C HIS A 746 3.89 30.03 -19.31
N GLU A 747 3.17 29.42 -20.27
CA GLU A 747 1.74 29.66 -20.49
C GLU A 747 0.92 29.37 -19.23
N ALA A 748 1.13 28.21 -18.59
CA ALA A 748 0.37 27.82 -17.40
C ALA A 748 0.59 28.78 -16.22
N VAL A 749 1.83 29.17 -15.95
CA VAL A 749 2.16 30.10 -14.85
C VAL A 749 1.65 31.51 -15.15
N THR A 750 1.83 31.99 -16.39
CA THR A 750 1.34 33.31 -16.81
C THR A 750 -0.18 33.39 -16.71
N ALA A 751 -0.91 32.37 -17.17
CA ALA A 751 -2.37 32.32 -17.06
C ALA A 751 -2.84 32.43 -15.60
N TRP A 752 -2.14 31.78 -14.66
CA TRP A 752 -2.44 31.90 -13.24
C TRP A 752 -2.12 33.29 -12.69
N ARG A 753 -0.94 33.84 -12.98
CA ARG A 753 -0.54 35.18 -12.55
C ARG A 753 -1.51 36.25 -13.05
N GLU A 754 -1.88 36.20 -14.33
CA GLU A 754 -2.86 37.12 -14.91
C GLU A 754 -4.23 36.99 -14.25
N ARG A 755 -4.68 35.76 -13.97
CA ARG A 755 -5.98 35.51 -13.32
C ARG A 755 -6.01 36.04 -11.89
N LEU A 756 -4.97 35.77 -11.11
CA LEU A 756 -4.89 36.12 -9.69
C LEU A 756 -4.49 37.59 -9.47
N GLY A 757 -3.76 38.18 -10.42
CA GLY A 757 -3.27 39.56 -10.35
C GLY A 757 -4.32 40.64 -10.67
N ARG A 758 -5.53 40.26 -11.13
CA ARG A 758 -6.58 41.23 -11.50
C ARG A 758 -7.06 42.08 -10.33
N ILE A 759 -6.98 41.55 -9.11
CA ILE A 759 -7.35 42.25 -7.88
C ILE A 759 -6.16 42.20 -6.95
N ARG A 760 -5.68 43.37 -6.53
CA ARG A 760 -4.66 43.52 -5.48
C ARG A 760 -5.25 44.35 -4.36
N VAL A 761 -5.15 43.83 -3.14
CA VAL A 761 -5.59 44.45 -1.90
C VAL A 761 -4.35 44.87 -1.13
N HIS A 762 -4.38 46.09 -0.59
CA HIS A 762 -3.40 46.56 0.36
C HIS A 762 -4.11 46.90 1.68
N THR A 763 -3.73 46.20 2.73
CA THR A 763 -4.15 46.45 4.11
C THR A 763 -2.92 46.67 4.99
N PRO A 764 -3.08 47.17 6.24
CA PRO A 764 -1.99 47.21 7.21
C PRO A 764 -1.50 45.82 7.67
N SER A 765 -2.25 44.74 7.42
CA SER A 765 -1.82 43.37 7.72
C SER A 765 -1.17 42.73 6.50
N GLU A 766 0.11 42.42 6.63
CA GLU A 766 0.87 41.71 5.60
C GLU A 766 0.33 40.30 5.35
N GLU A 767 -0.16 39.62 6.39
CA GLU A 767 -0.77 38.30 6.30
C GLU A 767 -2.04 38.32 5.44
N LEU A 768 -2.91 39.31 5.64
CA LEU A 768 -4.10 39.50 4.82
C LEU A 768 -3.72 39.80 3.37
N ASN A 769 -2.70 40.63 3.16
CA ASN A 769 -2.23 40.96 1.81
C ASN A 769 -1.71 39.70 1.09
N LEU A 770 -0.90 38.88 1.75
CA LEU A 770 -0.38 37.62 1.18
C LEU A 770 -1.52 36.67 0.77
N LEU A 771 -2.51 36.47 1.65
CA LEU A 771 -3.62 35.56 1.39
C LEU A 771 -4.58 36.08 0.30
N LEU A 772 -4.94 37.36 0.35
CA LEU A 772 -5.90 37.96 -0.58
C LEU A 772 -5.31 38.20 -1.97
N ASN A 773 -4.00 38.46 -2.07
CA ASN A 773 -3.32 38.73 -3.34
C ASN A 773 -2.87 37.45 -4.06
N GLY A 774 -3.64 36.38 -3.96
CA GLY A 774 -3.44 35.20 -4.81
C GLY A 774 -3.90 33.91 -4.15
N TRP A 775 -3.38 33.58 -2.97
CA TRP A 775 -3.51 32.24 -2.38
C TRP A 775 -4.97 31.81 -2.11
N LEU A 776 -5.82 32.69 -1.57
CA LEU A 776 -7.23 32.35 -1.33
C LEU A 776 -8.02 32.13 -2.62
N ALA A 777 -7.79 32.98 -3.62
CA ALA A 777 -8.42 32.83 -4.94
C ALA A 777 -7.89 31.59 -5.66
N TYR A 778 -6.58 31.35 -5.59
CA TYR A 778 -5.92 30.19 -6.15
C TYR A 778 -6.47 28.89 -5.56
N GLN A 779 -6.54 28.78 -4.23
CA GLN A 779 -7.10 27.60 -3.55
C GLN A 779 -8.59 27.40 -3.85
N THR A 780 -9.37 28.47 -3.92
CA THR A 780 -10.79 28.38 -4.30
C THR A 780 -10.93 27.83 -5.72
N LEU A 781 -10.20 28.38 -6.69
CA LEU A 781 -10.30 27.96 -8.09
C LEU A 781 -9.74 26.55 -8.29
N SER A 782 -8.49 26.31 -7.89
CA SER A 782 -7.79 25.03 -8.13
C SER A 782 -8.40 23.88 -7.33
N CYS A 783 -8.67 24.06 -6.03
CA CYS A 783 -9.12 22.96 -5.17
C CYS A 783 -10.64 22.75 -5.19
N ARG A 784 -11.43 23.83 -5.27
CA ARG A 784 -12.90 23.75 -5.06
C ARG A 784 -13.70 23.82 -6.35
N LEU A 785 -13.22 24.49 -7.39
CA LEU A 785 -13.88 24.50 -8.68
C LEU A 785 -13.27 23.46 -9.61
N TYR A 786 -12.02 23.65 -10.03
CA TYR A 786 -11.33 22.80 -11.01
C TYR A 786 -10.99 21.40 -10.49
N GLY A 787 -10.79 21.25 -9.18
CA GLY A 787 -10.60 19.94 -8.57
C GLY A 787 -11.87 19.08 -8.54
N ARG A 788 -13.06 19.65 -8.82
CA ARG A 788 -14.36 18.97 -8.67
C ARG A 788 -15.11 18.74 -9.98
N THR A 789 -14.57 19.18 -11.11
CA THR A 789 -15.24 19.19 -12.42
C THR A 789 -15.17 17.86 -13.15
#